data_AF-A0A811UF96-F1
#
_entry.id   AF-A0A811UF96-F1
#
_cell.length_a   1.000
_cell.length_b   1.000
_cell.length_c   1.000
_cell.angle_alpha   90.00
_cell.angle_beta   90.00
_cell.angle_gamma   90.00
#
_symmetry.space_group_name_H-M   'P 1'
#
loop_
_entity.id
_entity.type
_entity.pdbx_description
1 polymer ?
#
loop_
_entity_poly.entity_id
_entity_poly.type
_entity_poly.pdbx_seq_one_letter_code
_entity_poly.pdbx_strand_id
1 'polypeptide(L)'
;MTNRDETIFALSTVFGKSGVAVIRISGNHALKALSHFHIKKDIKPRFATLVDLYDDSGQLIDNGIIIYFPAPSSFTGEDIIELQVHGSKAVIKIILEELSKIFVMAKPGEFSLRAFLNCKLDLTQTEGIADLINSETKMQAKQAIRQMSGELEKLSNSWRKKLITIQSKIEVYIDFPEDVTIEKNELEKINNEVQALMQSIQDHLNDNRRGERLREGLHIVITGKPNVGKSALFNFLAKRDIAIVSEYAGTTRDVLEAHIDIGGYPIILSDTAGIRESSDPIESEGISRARKKSCEADLKIELFPYSSTVIKTEVQKCISISTTLMKPSQGNTIYVLSKADDISNDHYIKIDGIDFLPISILKGTGTERLISVIKEKVEEKFGYDKDTPVITRQRHRNCMKKAIEHLQRFSIDNPIELISEDLRLAASELGMITGIINVEEILIIAFWKMNISPVLGYFVAGALIGSHGLNLIHSAKAMDNFAEFGVVFLLFIIGLELTFERLIAMRIHVFGFGSLQVIVTMVAIWCIALAFGVNTNMAAVIGGGLALSSTAIVLQVLQEKVLKQAKFFGFKSALAIQAGLLLAQGGEFAFILFRLADELDVLPSEIAQVLMMLTTVTMAFTPLLSGLGEWIANSFSTEKVILDDEAVETDTQDLYNHVIVAGFGRVGYMVTKMLTAEHLSYVVVDIQSKIVKEGKNDSFLYILETLQDMKFKISRNRKSPGSCDLNKERSDYKKDNLSSCSKFPHVSIIIRLPDLSNVEIYRDLGASKIIPETSEMGLQLGGAALSLSGISESGVASLKNRFRKGNYSMIKDISSDMDE
;
A
#
# COMPACT_ATOMS: atom_id res chain seq x y z
N MET A 1 21.83 -5.01 -6.33
CA MET A 1 21.89 -3.53 -6.34
C MET A 1 22.90 -3.11 -7.39
N THR A 2 22.55 -2.19 -8.29
CA THR A 2 23.48 -1.61 -9.28
C THR A 2 24.46 -0.71 -8.54
N ASN A 3 25.76 -1.00 -8.64
CA ASN A 3 26.80 -0.18 -8.04
C ASN A 3 26.90 1.13 -8.85
N ARG A 4 26.54 2.26 -8.23
CA ARG A 4 26.44 3.57 -8.92
C ARG A 4 27.79 4.14 -9.34
N ASP A 5 28.88 3.67 -8.74
CA ASP A 5 30.23 4.11 -9.07
C ASP A 5 30.80 3.43 -10.32
N GLU A 6 30.20 2.33 -10.77
CA GLU A 6 30.67 1.60 -11.94
C GLU A 6 30.27 2.31 -13.24
N THR A 7 31.25 2.55 -14.11
CA THR A 7 31.02 2.99 -15.48
C THR A 7 30.69 1.78 -16.34
N ILE A 8 29.59 1.88 -17.09
CA ILE A 8 29.07 0.79 -17.90
C ILE A 8 29.20 1.07 -19.39
N PHE A 9 29.27 0.00 -20.19
CA PHE A 9 29.23 0.10 -21.64
C PHE A 9 28.39 -1.01 -22.27
N ALA A 10 27.80 -0.74 -23.43
CA ALA A 10 27.27 -1.76 -24.32
C ALA A 10 27.06 -1.25 -25.75
N LEU A 11 26.91 -2.19 -26.67
CA LEU A 11 26.43 -1.92 -28.02
C LEU A 11 24.98 -1.41 -27.97
N SER A 12 24.72 -0.23 -28.53
CA SER A 12 23.39 0.41 -28.59
C SER A 12 22.64 0.11 -29.90
N THR A 13 23.35 -0.35 -30.94
CA THR A 13 22.76 -0.81 -32.21
C THR A 13 22.55 -2.32 -32.23
N VAL A 14 21.77 -2.83 -33.18
CA VAL A 14 21.61 -4.29 -33.38
C VAL A 14 22.98 -4.93 -33.65
N PHE A 15 23.25 -6.07 -33.01
CA PHE A 15 24.47 -6.85 -33.27
C PHE A 15 24.39 -7.50 -34.64
N GLY A 16 25.08 -6.94 -35.63
CA GLY A 16 24.98 -7.37 -37.01
C GLY A 16 25.99 -6.68 -37.91
N LYS A 17 25.89 -6.95 -39.21
CA LYS A 17 26.64 -6.20 -40.21
C LYS A 17 25.88 -4.91 -40.50
N SER A 18 26.51 -3.76 -40.31
CA SER A 18 25.93 -2.44 -40.60
C SER A 18 27.01 -1.44 -41.05
N GLY A 19 26.58 -0.32 -41.66
CA GLY A 19 27.51 0.76 -42.03
C GLY A 19 28.13 1.41 -40.79
N VAL A 20 27.33 1.59 -39.72
CA VAL A 20 27.75 2.16 -38.44
C VAL A 20 27.20 1.32 -37.30
N ALA A 21 28.00 1.15 -36.25
CA ALA A 21 27.62 0.60 -34.95
C ALA A 21 27.90 1.64 -33.86
N VAL A 22 26.97 1.78 -32.92
CA VAL A 22 27.11 2.74 -31.80
C VAL A 22 27.37 1.97 -30.52
N ILE A 23 28.50 2.22 -29.87
CA ILE A 23 28.84 1.69 -28.55
C ILE A 23 28.75 2.85 -27.57
N ARG A 24 27.93 2.69 -26.54
CA ARG A 24 27.67 3.72 -25.52
C ARG A 24 28.37 3.35 -24.23
N ILE A 25 28.98 4.34 -23.59
CA ILE A 25 29.66 4.25 -22.30
C ILE A 25 29.04 5.31 -21.39
N SER A 26 28.64 4.97 -20.15
CA SER A 26 28.00 5.88 -19.19
C SER A 26 28.58 5.71 -17.79
N GLY A 27 28.91 6.82 -17.13
CA GLY A 27 29.32 6.86 -15.73
C GLY A 27 30.44 7.86 -15.45
N ASN A 28 30.78 8.06 -14.18
CA ASN A 28 31.75 9.06 -13.70
C ASN A 28 33.17 8.90 -14.28
N HIS A 29 33.48 7.73 -14.85
CA HIS A 29 34.77 7.45 -15.46
C HIS A 29 34.69 7.22 -16.97
N ALA A 30 33.59 7.61 -17.63
CA ALA A 30 33.42 7.45 -19.08
C ALA A 30 34.59 8.05 -19.88
N LEU A 31 35.10 9.22 -19.47
CA LEU A 31 36.23 9.89 -20.11
C LEU A 31 37.55 9.07 -20.11
N LYS A 32 37.71 8.06 -19.24
CA LYS A 32 38.86 7.14 -19.28
C LYS A 32 38.95 6.35 -20.60
N ALA A 33 37.85 6.24 -21.34
CA ALA A 33 37.83 5.66 -22.68
C ALA A 33 38.75 6.41 -23.65
N LEU A 34 38.87 7.74 -23.51
CA LEU A 34 39.71 8.56 -24.39
C LEU A 34 41.18 8.17 -24.27
N SER A 35 41.68 8.07 -23.04
CA SER A 35 43.05 7.66 -22.77
C SER A 35 43.31 6.21 -23.16
N HIS A 36 42.34 5.31 -22.95
CA HIS A 36 42.49 3.89 -23.26
C HIS A 36 42.63 3.63 -24.77
N PHE A 37 41.83 4.31 -25.60
CA PHE A 37 41.96 4.23 -27.06
C PHE A 37 43.03 5.19 -27.65
N HIS A 38 43.93 5.72 -26.82
CA HIS A 38 45.03 6.61 -27.23
C HIS A 38 44.58 7.90 -27.95
N ILE A 39 43.38 8.39 -27.64
CA ILE A 39 42.81 9.60 -28.26
C ILE A 39 43.46 10.84 -27.62
N LYS A 40 44.30 11.53 -28.40
CA LYS A 40 45.00 12.77 -27.98
C LYS A 40 44.27 14.06 -28.35
N LYS A 41 43.16 13.97 -29.09
CA LYS A 41 42.37 15.13 -29.53
C LYS A 41 41.50 15.62 -28.38
N ASP A 42 41.36 16.94 -28.27
CA ASP A 42 40.41 17.57 -27.35
C ASP A 42 38.97 17.34 -27.86
N ILE A 43 38.11 16.74 -27.02
CA ILE A 43 36.75 16.35 -27.39
C ILE A 43 35.77 17.38 -26.83
N LYS A 44 35.19 18.19 -27.71
CA LYS A 44 34.17 19.17 -27.32
C LYS A 44 32.83 18.49 -27.03
N PRO A 45 32.15 18.84 -25.91
CA PRO A 45 30.81 18.36 -25.60
C PRO A 45 29.81 18.53 -26.76
N ARG A 46 29.13 17.45 -27.15
CA ARG A 46 28.09 17.39 -28.19
C ARG A 46 28.58 17.73 -29.61
N PHE A 47 29.89 17.63 -29.87
CA PHE A 47 30.46 17.71 -31.21
C PHE A 47 30.94 16.33 -31.68
N ALA A 48 30.58 15.97 -32.90
CA ALA A 48 31.14 14.80 -33.57
C ALA A 48 32.62 15.04 -33.90
N THR A 49 33.49 14.20 -33.34
CA THR A 49 34.94 14.30 -33.57
C THR A 49 35.47 13.00 -34.17
N LEU A 50 36.12 13.10 -35.33
CA LEU A 50 36.74 11.96 -36.00
C LEU A 50 38.03 11.55 -35.28
N VAL A 51 38.14 10.29 -34.89
CA VAL A 51 39.23 9.70 -34.11
C VAL A 51 39.66 8.36 -34.66
N ASP A 52 40.95 8.05 -34.49
CA ASP A 52 41.49 6.71 -34.70
C ASP A 52 41.48 5.98 -33.36
N LEU A 53 40.97 4.75 -33.32
CA LEU A 53 40.89 3.91 -32.12
C LEU A 53 42.01 2.87 -32.17
N TYR A 54 42.87 2.87 -31.17
CA TYR A 54 43.99 1.92 -31.06
C TYR A 54 43.81 1.00 -29.86
N ASP A 55 44.29 -0.24 -29.96
CA ASP A 55 44.36 -1.16 -28.82
C ASP A 55 45.57 -0.89 -27.91
N ASP A 56 45.71 -1.64 -26.82
CA ASP A 56 46.84 -1.55 -25.88
C ASP A 56 48.21 -1.84 -26.56
N SER A 57 48.23 -2.56 -27.68
CA SER A 57 49.45 -2.86 -28.44
C SER A 57 49.85 -1.74 -29.41
N GLY A 58 49.00 -0.72 -29.56
CA GLY A 58 49.17 0.37 -30.51
C GLY A 58 48.71 0.04 -31.93
N GLN A 59 48.01 -1.08 -32.13
CA GLN A 59 47.43 -1.44 -33.43
C GLN A 59 46.12 -0.69 -33.64
N LEU A 60 45.93 -0.15 -34.85
CA LEU A 60 44.69 0.51 -35.25
C LEU A 60 43.55 -0.53 -35.30
N ILE A 61 42.51 -0.32 -34.49
CA ILE A 61 41.29 -1.13 -34.48
C ILE A 61 40.34 -0.62 -35.57
N ASP A 62 40.01 0.67 -35.54
CA ASP A 62 39.08 1.32 -36.48
C ASP A 62 39.25 2.85 -36.48
N ASN A 63 38.72 3.50 -37.52
CA ASN A 63 38.51 4.95 -37.58
C ASN A 63 37.02 5.24 -37.37
N GLY A 64 36.69 6.05 -36.36
CA GLY A 64 35.30 6.29 -35.96
C GLY A 64 35.04 7.71 -35.47
N ILE A 65 33.79 7.98 -35.12
CA ILE A 65 33.35 9.27 -34.57
C ILE A 65 33.08 9.09 -33.09
N ILE A 66 33.60 9.99 -32.27
CA ILE A 66 33.26 10.07 -30.84
C ILE A 66 32.36 11.28 -30.58
N ILE A 67 31.37 11.09 -29.72
CA ILE A 67 30.52 12.17 -29.20
C ILE A 67 30.51 12.08 -27.68
N TYR A 68 30.81 13.20 -27.02
CA TYR A 68 30.78 13.31 -25.57
C TYR A 68 29.55 14.10 -25.10
N PHE A 69 28.77 13.53 -24.18
CA PHE A 69 27.64 14.19 -23.53
C PHE A 69 27.93 14.35 -22.03
N PRO A 70 28.19 15.58 -21.55
CA PRO A 70 28.49 15.82 -20.14
C PRO A 70 27.24 15.71 -19.26
N ALA A 71 27.42 15.22 -18.04
CA ALA A 71 26.43 15.29 -16.97
C ALA A 71 26.07 16.76 -16.66
N PRO A 72 24.82 17.05 -16.24
CA PRO A 72 23.64 16.17 -16.15
C PRO A 72 22.85 16.09 -17.47
N SER A 73 23.39 16.67 -18.54
CA SER A 73 22.71 16.89 -19.82
C SER A 73 22.97 15.74 -20.80
N SER A 74 22.75 14.52 -20.34
CA SER A 74 22.90 13.27 -21.10
C SER A 74 21.66 12.38 -20.94
N PHE A 75 21.61 11.23 -21.64
CA PHE A 75 20.50 10.28 -21.55
C PHE A 75 20.34 9.69 -20.14
N THR A 76 21.44 9.25 -19.53
CA THR A 76 21.45 8.67 -18.18
C THR A 76 21.52 9.71 -17.08
N GLY A 77 21.88 10.97 -17.40
CA GLY A 77 22.20 12.00 -16.42
C GLY A 77 23.66 11.96 -15.95
N GLU A 78 24.44 10.96 -16.38
CA GLU A 78 25.88 10.81 -16.12
C GLU A 78 26.71 11.28 -17.32
N ASP A 79 28.04 11.30 -17.22
CA ASP A 79 28.88 11.49 -18.40
C ASP A 79 28.71 10.31 -19.37
N ILE A 80 28.46 10.60 -20.65
CA ILE A 80 28.32 9.59 -21.70
C ILE A 80 29.32 9.84 -22.82
N ILE A 81 29.98 8.77 -23.27
CA ILE A 81 30.69 8.72 -24.54
C ILE A 81 29.96 7.77 -25.48
N GLU A 82 29.74 8.21 -26.72
CA GLU A 82 29.27 7.36 -27.81
C GLU A 82 30.37 7.20 -28.86
N LEU A 83 30.76 5.96 -29.12
CA LEU A 83 31.67 5.57 -30.19
C LEU A 83 30.84 5.10 -31.38
N GLN A 84 30.92 5.80 -32.51
CA GLN A 84 30.32 5.42 -33.78
C GLN A 84 31.41 4.86 -34.69
N VAL A 85 31.39 3.54 -34.85
CA VAL A 85 32.44 2.75 -35.53
C VAL A 85 31.83 1.96 -36.68
N HIS A 86 32.65 1.35 -37.53
CA HIS A 86 32.14 0.49 -38.59
C HIS A 86 31.46 -0.74 -37.99
N GLY A 87 30.28 -1.09 -38.52
CA GLY A 87 29.45 -2.20 -38.03
C GLY A 87 29.94 -3.58 -38.44
N SER A 88 31.24 -3.87 -38.31
CA SER A 88 31.80 -5.20 -38.50
C SER A 88 31.69 -5.99 -37.20
N LYS A 89 31.21 -7.24 -37.28
CA LYS A 89 31.15 -8.14 -36.10
C LYS A 89 32.50 -8.32 -35.41
N ALA A 90 33.60 -8.26 -36.16
CA ALA A 90 34.95 -8.36 -35.60
C ALA A 90 35.34 -7.08 -34.86
N VAL A 91 35.17 -5.92 -35.48
CA VAL A 91 35.48 -4.60 -34.89
C VAL A 91 34.68 -4.38 -33.60
N ILE A 92 33.38 -4.67 -33.63
CA ILE A 92 32.51 -4.56 -32.44
C ILE A 92 33.03 -5.44 -31.30
N LYS A 93 33.41 -6.70 -31.57
CA LYS A 93 33.94 -7.60 -30.54
C LYS A 93 35.23 -7.08 -29.93
N ILE A 94 36.18 -6.65 -30.76
CA ILE A 94 37.47 -6.12 -30.30
C ILE A 94 37.24 -4.90 -29.39
N ILE A 95 36.39 -3.94 -29.79
CA ILE A 95 36.12 -2.75 -28.97
C ILE A 95 35.42 -3.11 -27.66
N LEU A 96 34.47 -4.06 -27.67
CA LEU A 96 33.81 -4.51 -26.44
C LEU A 96 34.79 -5.25 -25.52
N GLU A 97 35.73 -6.02 -26.06
CA GLU A 97 36.79 -6.70 -25.31
C GLU A 97 37.75 -5.67 -24.69
N GLU A 98 38.18 -4.64 -25.43
CA GLU A 98 39.00 -3.55 -24.90
C GLU A 98 38.28 -2.80 -23.77
N LEU A 99 37.03 -2.37 -24.00
CA LEU A 99 36.23 -1.69 -22.97
C LEU A 99 36.01 -2.54 -21.71
N SER A 100 35.90 -3.87 -21.85
CA SER A 100 35.72 -4.78 -20.71
C SER A 100 36.92 -4.82 -19.75
N LYS A 101 38.11 -4.37 -20.20
CA LYS A 101 39.30 -4.27 -19.34
C LYS A 101 39.20 -3.12 -18.33
N ILE A 102 38.41 -2.08 -18.64
CA ILE A 102 38.33 -0.85 -17.85
C ILE A 102 36.93 -0.55 -17.29
N PHE A 103 35.87 -1.13 -17.87
CA PHE A 103 34.48 -0.86 -17.53
C PHE A 103 33.66 -2.16 -17.42
N VAL A 104 32.43 -2.04 -16.89
CA VAL A 104 31.52 -3.16 -16.71
C VAL A 104 30.50 -3.23 -17.87
N MET A 105 30.22 -4.42 -18.38
CA MET A 105 29.20 -4.56 -19.42
C MET A 105 27.80 -4.26 -18.83
N ALA A 106 27.05 -3.39 -19.51
CA ALA A 106 25.72 -2.99 -19.06
C ALA A 106 24.74 -4.18 -19.09
N LYS A 107 23.89 -4.29 -18.06
CA LYS A 107 22.77 -5.23 -18.03
C LYS A 107 21.64 -4.76 -18.96
N PRO A 108 20.73 -5.67 -19.38
CA PRO A 108 19.55 -5.29 -20.15
C PRO A 108 18.76 -4.17 -19.46
N GLY A 109 18.56 -3.05 -20.16
CA GLY A 109 17.84 -1.88 -19.64
C GLY A 109 18.61 -1.00 -18.66
N GLU A 110 19.88 -1.26 -18.36
CA GLU A 110 20.62 -0.54 -17.32
C GLU A 110 20.78 0.97 -17.62
N PHE A 111 20.99 1.37 -18.87
CA PHE A 111 21.04 2.80 -19.22
C PHE A 111 19.72 3.50 -18.91
N SER A 112 18.59 2.91 -19.26
CA SER A 112 17.27 3.48 -18.98
C SER A 112 16.96 3.46 -17.48
N LEU A 113 17.40 2.42 -16.77
CA LEU A 113 17.31 2.37 -15.30
C LEU A 113 18.11 3.51 -14.65
N ARG A 114 19.33 3.79 -15.12
CA ARG A 114 20.13 4.93 -14.62
C ARG A 114 19.47 6.26 -14.94
N ALA A 115 18.92 6.42 -16.14
CA ALA A 115 18.13 7.60 -16.51
C ALA A 115 16.94 7.82 -15.56
N PHE A 116 16.22 6.74 -15.20
CA PHE A 116 15.14 6.78 -14.22
C PHE A 116 15.66 7.18 -12.82
N LEU A 117 16.72 6.53 -12.34
CA LEU A 117 17.30 6.82 -11.02
C LEU A 117 17.88 8.24 -10.88
N ASN A 118 18.32 8.83 -11.99
CA ASN A 118 18.81 10.21 -12.06
C ASN A 118 17.72 11.22 -12.45
N CYS A 119 16.45 10.83 -12.34
CA CYS A 119 15.27 11.66 -12.61
C CYS A 119 15.27 12.30 -14.02
N LYS A 120 15.91 11.66 -15.00
CA LYS A 120 15.87 12.09 -16.40
C LYS A 120 14.60 11.64 -17.10
N LEU A 121 14.07 10.50 -16.66
CA LEU A 121 12.85 9.87 -17.16
C LEU A 121 12.04 9.33 -15.99
N ASP A 122 10.72 9.32 -16.08
CA ASP A 122 9.89 8.56 -15.16
C ASP A 122 9.72 7.10 -15.64
N LEU A 123 9.06 6.27 -14.82
CA LEU A 123 8.86 4.85 -15.13
C LEU A 123 7.99 4.67 -16.38
N THR A 124 6.94 5.49 -16.56
CA THR A 124 6.06 5.42 -17.73
C THR A 124 6.78 5.82 -19.02
N GLN A 125 7.63 6.85 -18.98
CA GLN A 125 8.50 7.23 -20.10
C GLN A 125 9.50 6.13 -20.46
N THR A 126 10.11 5.50 -19.45
CA THR A 126 11.04 4.37 -19.65
C THR A 126 10.35 3.19 -20.32
N GLU A 127 9.12 2.88 -19.91
CA GLU A 127 8.25 1.89 -20.55
C GLU A 127 7.91 2.30 -21.99
N GLY A 128 7.65 3.60 -22.24
CA GLY A 128 7.38 4.15 -23.57
C GLY A 128 8.57 4.01 -24.53
N ILE A 129 9.81 4.15 -24.06
CA ILE A 129 11.02 3.89 -24.88
C ILE A 129 11.06 2.43 -25.31
N ALA A 130 10.80 1.50 -24.38
CA ALA A 130 10.78 0.08 -24.70
C ALA A 130 9.67 -0.25 -25.71
N ASP A 131 8.50 0.36 -25.56
CA ASP A 131 7.38 0.17 -26.48
C ASP A 131 7.67 0.79 -27.86
N LEU A 132 8.43 1.89 -27.93
CA LEU A 132 8.84 2.51 -29.21
C LEU A 132 9.89 1.68 -29.95
N ILE A 133 10.84 1.08 -29.24
CA ILE A 133 11.85 0.21 -29.84
C ILE A 133 11.19 -1.05 -30.44
N ASN A 134 10.16 -1.57 -29.78
CA ASN A 134 9.45 -2.77 -30.19
C ASN A 134 8.24 -2.51 -31.09
N SER A 135 7.94 -1.25 -31.45
CA SER A 135 6.76 -0.95 -32.27
C SER A 135 6.96 -1.44 -33.70
N GLU A 136 5.99 -2.20 -34.22
CA GLU A 136 6.00 -2.71 -35.60
C GLU A 136 5.05 -1.92 -36.50
N THR A 137 4.07 -1.23 -35.91
CA THR A 137 3.02 -0.49 -36.63
C THR A 137 3.06 1.01 -36.33
N LYS A 138 2.51 1.81 -37.25
CA LYS A 138 2.47 3.28 -37.12
C LYS A 138 1.75 3.74 -35.84
N MET A 139 0.65 3.08 -35.47
CA MET A 139 -0.13 3.47 -34.29
C MET A 139 0.56 3.05 -32.99
N GLN A 140 1.28 1.92 -32.95
CA GLN A 140 2.16 1.58 -31.82
C GLN A 140 3.24 2.64 -31.61
N ALA A 141 3.94 3.02 -32.68
CA ALA A 141 4.99 4.05 -32.60
C ALA A 141 4.43 5.39 -32.12
N LYS A 142 3.28 5.83 -32.66
CA LYS A 142 2.60 7.06 -32.24
C LYS A 142 2.26 7.01 -30.75
N GLN A 143 1.70 5.89 -30.27
CA GLN A 143 1.34 5.72 -28.87
C GLN A 143 2.57 5.74 -27.95
N ALA A 144 3.65 5.04 -28.34
CA ALA A 144 4.87 4.99 -27.58
C ALA A 144 5.56 6.36 -27.46
N ILE A 145 5.55 7.17 -28.54
CA ILE A 145 6.07 8.56 -28.52
C ILE A 145 5.27 9.43 -27.55
N ARG A 146 3.94 9.33 -27.53
CA ARG A 146 3.07 10.07 -26.58
C ARG A 146 3.33 9.66 -25.13
N GLN A 147 3.60 8.39 -24.87
CA GLN A 147 3.97 7.94 -23.54
C GLN A 147 5.37 8.42 -23.15
N MET A 148 6.34 8.36 -24.07
CA MET A 148 7.70 8.88 -23.88
C MET A 148 7.74 10.40 -23.71
N SER A 149 6.76 11.15 -24.23
CA SER A 149 6.64 12.60 -24.00
C SER A 149 6.03 12.96 -22.64
N GLY A 150 5.70 11.96 -21.82
CA GLY A 150 5.20 12.11 -20.45
C GLY A 150 3.73 12.45 -20.35
N GLU A 151 2.90 12.12 -21.35
CA GLU A 151 1.47 12.45 -21.28
C GLU A 151 0.74 11.69 -20.15
N LEU A 152 1.03 10.40 -19.97
CA LEU A 152 0.46 9.60 -18.86
C LEU A 152 0.99 10.07 -17.50
N GLU A 153 2.27 10.43 -17.44
CA GLU A 153 2.91 11.02 -16.27
C GLU A 153 2.20 12.32 -15.85
N LYS A 154 1.98 13.26 -16.77
CA LYS A 154 1.26 14.51 -16.52
C LYS A 154 -0.16 14.27 -16.02
N LEU A 155 -0.88 13.33 -16.62
CA LEU A 155 -2.24 13.00 -16.21
C LEU A 155 -2.26 12.43 -14.79
N SER A 156 -1.45 11.41 -14.51
CA SER A 156 -1.35 10.80 -13.18
C SER A 156 -0.89 11.79 -12.12
N ASN A 157 0.13 12.60 -12.41
CA ASN A 157 0.61 13.65 -11.52
C ASN A 157 -0.43 14.74 -11.27
N SER A 158 -1.30 15.04 -12.24
CA SER A 158 -2.40 15.99 -12.03
C SER A 158 -3.41 15.48 -11.00
N TRP A 159 -3.75 14.18 -11.05
CA TRP A 159 -4.62 13.55 -10.06
C TRP A 159 -3.93 13.46 -8.69
N ARG A 160 -2.68 13.03 -8.66
CA ARG A 160 -1.87 12.96 -7.43
C ARG A 160 -1.75 14.33 -6.76
N LYS A 161 -1.48 15.40 -7.50
CA LYS A 161 -1.42 16.77 -6.97
C LYS A 161 -2.75 17.19 -6.33
N LYS A 162 -3.89 16.89 -6.98
CA LYS A 162 -5.20 17.17 -6.40
C LYS A 162 -5.41 16.43 -5.08
N LEU A 163 -5.07 15.14 -5.00
CA LEU A 163 -5.14 14.38 -3.76
C LEU A 163 -4.27 14.98 -2.66
N ILE A 164 -3.02 15.32 -2.97
CA ILE A 164 -2.11 15.94 -2.00
C ILE A 164 -2.66 17.29 -1.51
N THR A 165 -3.25 18.10 -2.42
CA THR A 165 -3.88 19.38 -2.03
C THR A 165 -5.10 19.17 -1.13
N ILE A 166 -5.90 18.14 -1.37
CA ILE A 166 -7.04 17.80 -0.51
C ILE A 166 -6.53 17.29 0.85
N GLN A 167 -5.57 16.38 0.83
CA GLN A 167 -4.93 15.84 2.02
C GLN A 167 -4.33 16.96 2.88
N SER A 168 -3.63 17.92 2.28
CA SER A 168 -3.04 19.05 3.03
C SER A 168 -4.09 19.92 3.71
N LYS A 169 -5.30 20.05 3.14
CA LYS A 169 -6.39 20.75 3.81
C LYS A 169 -6.80 19.99 5.07
N ILE A 170 -6.94 18.67 4.97
CA ILE A 170 -7.36 17.80 6.07
C ILE A 170 -6.30 17.74 7.18
N GLU A 171 -5.02 17.63 6.82
CA GLU A 171 -3.91 17.49 7.76
C GLU A 171 -3.80 18.69 8.71
N VAL A 172 -4.09 19.91 8.23
CA VAL A 172 -4.12 21.12 9.07
C VAL A 172 -5.09 20.98 10.24
N TYR A 173 -6.22 20.32 10.07
CA TYR A 173 -7.19 20.11 11.17
C TYR A 173 -6.77 18.99 12.12
N ILE A 174 -5.94 18.04 11.66
CA ILE A 174 -5.36 16.99 12.51
C ILE A 174 -4.29 17.60 13.41
N ASP A 175 -3.43 18.46 12.84
CA ASP A 175 -2.32 19.09 13.56
C ASP A 175 -2.80 20.18 14.54
N PHE A 176 -3.92 20.87 14.25
CA PHE A 176 -4.44 21.99 15.04
C PHE A 176 -5.93 21.84 15.41
N PRO A 177 -6.32 20.81 16.19
CA PRO A 177 -7.73 20.52 16.48
C PRO A 177 -8.40 21.56 17.39
N GLU A 178 -7.64 22.33 18.17
CA GLU A 178 -8.17 23.37 19.06
C GLU A 178 -8.37 24.73 18.35
N ASP A 179 -7.60 24.99 17.29
CA ASP A 179 -7.58 26.29 16.59
C ASP A 179 -8.50 26.33 15.37
N VAL A 180 -8.79 25.17 14.76
CA VAL A 180 -9.51 25.10 13.49
C VAL A 180 -10.62 24.05 13.52
N THR A 181 -11.88 24.51 13.53
CA THR A 181 -13.04 23.63 13.34
C THR A 181 -13.39 23.53 11.86
N ILE A 182 -13.59 22.32 11.35
CA ILE A 182 -13.99 22.14 9.95
C ILE A 182 -15.46 22.52 9.78
N GLU A 183 -15.71 23.53 8.96
CA GLU A 183 -17.07 23.84 8.55
C GLU A 183 -17.63 22.69 7.70
N LYS A 184 -18.89 22.28 7.95
CA LYS A 184 -19.54 21.22 7.16
C LYS A 184 -19.49 21.48 5.65
N ASN A 185 -19.57 22.75 5.25
CA ASN A 185 -19.47 23.17 3.85
C ASN A 185 -18.09 22.85 3.23
N GLU A 186 -17.00 22.92 4.01
CA GLU A 186 -15.66 22.56 3.52
C GLU A 186 -15.51 21.05 3.33
N LEU A 187 -16.05 20.23 4.24
CA LEU A 187 -16.09 18.77 4.07
C LEU A 187 -16.91 18.36 2.86
N GLU A 188 -18.06 19.00 2.62
CA GLU A 188 -18.88 18.73 1.43
C GLU A 188 -18.14 19.10 0.14
N LYS A 189 -17.41 20.22 0.11
CA LYS A 189 -16.55 20.59 -1.03
C LYS A 189 -15.46 19.56 -1.27
N ILE A 190 -14.76 19.14 -0.21
CA ILE A 190 -13.73 18.11 -0.28
C ILE A 190 -14.31 16.81 -0.84
N ASN A 191 -15.46 16.37 -0.34
CA ASN A 191 -16.11 15.17 -0.84
C ASN A 191 -16.47 15.28 -2.32
N ASN A 192 -17.02 16.42 -2.76
CA ASN A 192 -17.30 16.64 -4.18
C ASN A 192 -16.02 16.61 -5.04
N GLU A 193 -14.92 17.20 -4.57
CA GLU A 193 -13.62 17.14 -5.25
C GLU A 193 -13.10 15.69 -5.36
N VAL A 194 -13.21 14.90 -4.28
CA VAL A 194 -12.80 13.49 -4.25
C VAL A 194 -13.68 12.64 -5.18
N GLN A 195 -15.00 12.80 -5.13
CA GLN A 195 -15.93 12.06 -6.01
C GLN A 195 -15.69 12.40 -7.49
N ALA A 196 -15.47 13.67 -7.82
CA ALA A 196 -15.13 14.08 -9.17
C ALA A 196 -13.80 13.47 -9.65
N LEU A 197 -12.80 13.39 -8.77
CA LEU A 197 -11.53 12.77 -9.07
C LEU A 197 -11.67 11.26 -9.27
N MET A 198 -12.37 10.58 -8.38
CA MET A 198 -12.64 9.15 -8.48
C MET A 198 -13.36 8.81 -9.80
N GLN A 199 -14.37 9.61 -10.17
CA GLN A 199 -15.07 9.46 -11.46
C GLN A 199 -14.12 9.66 -12.64
N SER A 200 -13.25 10.67 -12.61
CA SER A 200 -12.26 10.91 -13.66
C SER A 200 -11.29 9.73 -13.84
N ILE A 201 -10.84 9.10 -12.76
CA ILE A 201 -9.97 7.92 -12.81
C ILE A 201 -10.75 6.70 -13.32
N GLN A 202 -12.00 6.54 -12.88
CA GLN A 202 -12.89 5.44 -13.31
C GLN A 202 -13.22 5.52 -14.80
N ASP A 203 -13.49 6.70 -15.32
CA ASP A 203 -13.74 6.95 -16.75
C ASP A 203 -12.50 6.62 -17.58
N HIS A 204 -11.32 6.97 -17.08
CA HIS A 204 -10.05 6.61 -17.74
C HIS A 204 -9.77 5.11 -17.70
N LEU A 205 -10.14 4.41 -16.63
CA LEU A 205 -10.05 2.95 -16.53
C LEU A 205 -11.02 2.22 -17.47
N ASN A 206 -12.17 2.84 -17.76
CA ASN A 206 -13.20 2.32 -18.66
C ASN A 206 -12.84 2.54 -20.15
N ASP A 207 -11.56 2.36 -20.50
CA ASP A 207 -11.01 2.55 -21.85
C ASP A 207 -11.13 1.32 -22.76
N ASN A 208 -11.88 0.30 -22.34
CA ASN A 208 -11.98 -1.00 -23.00
C ASN A 208 -10.62 -1.65 -23.30
N ARG A 209 -9.58 -1.38 -22.50
CA ARG A 209 -8.22 -1.92 -22.71
C ARG A 209 -7.61 -1.58 -24.07
N ARG A 210 -8.02 -0.45 -24.66
CA ARG A 210 -7.57 -0.05 -26.00
C ARG A 210 -6.06 0.17 -26.08
N GLY A 211 -5.44 0.74 -25.04
CA GLY A 211 -4.00 0.99 -25.03
C GLY A 211 -3.18 -0.30 -24.89
N GLU A 212 -3.63 -1.23 -24.04
CA GLU A 212 -3.05 -2.57 -23.90
C GLU A 212 -3.13 -3.35 -25.21
N ARG A 213 -4.30 -3.37 -25.87
CA ARG A 213 -4.49 -3.97 -27.19
C ARG A 213 -3.65 -3.30 -28.28
N LEU A 214 -3.46 -1.98 -28.20
CA LEU A 214 -2.66 -1.26 -29.17
C LEU A 214 -1.17 -1.58 -28.99
N ARG A 215 -0.74 -1.86 -27.75
CA ARG A 215 0.63 -2.31 -27.46
C ARG A 215 0.86 -3.75 -27.91
N GLU A 216 -0.04 -4.66 -27.54
CA GLU A 216 0.14 -6.12 -27.70
C GLU A 216 -0.29 -6.61 -29.09
N GLY A 217 -1.31 -6.00 -29.70
CA GLY A 217 -1.94 -6.44 -30.93
C GLY A 217 -3.39 -6.88 -30.71
N LEU A 218 -4.26 -6.55 -31.67
CA LEU A 218 -5.65 -7.00 -31.67
C LEU A 218 -5.71 -8.47 -32.14
N HIS A 219 -6.29 -9.36 -31.34
CA HIS A 219 -6.38 -10.77 -31.72
C HIS A 219 -7.53 -11.02 -32.70
N ILE A 220 -7.19 -11.48 -33.90
CA ILE A 220 -8.14 -11.87 -34.94
C ILE A 220 -8.01 -13.36 -35.21
N VAL A 221 -9.13 -14.08 -35.08
CA VAL A 221 -9.16 -15.53 -35.26
C VAL A 221 -9.95 -15.90 -36.50
N ILE A 222 -9.35 -16.75 -37.34
CA ILE A 222 -10.00 -17.32 -38.53
C ILE A 222 -10.65 -18.66 -38.17
N THR A 223 -11.96 -18.76 -38.33
CA THR A 223 -12.76 -19.97 -38.06
C THR A 223 -13.52 -20.44 -39.29
N GLY A 224 -13.99 -21.68 -39.26
CA GLY A 224 -14.69 -22.33 -40.37
C GLY A 224 -14.40 -23.82 -40.45
N LYS A 225 -15.21 -24.53 -41.24
CA LYS A 225 -15.08 -25.98 -41.47
C LYS A 225 -13.75 -26.37 -42.14
N PRO A 226 -13.32 -27.64 -42.04
CA PRO A 226 -12.19 -28.15 -42.81
C PRO A 226 -12.34 -27.84 -44.31
N ASN A 227 -11.22 -27.54 -44.99
CA ASN A 227 -11.14 -27.30 -46.43
C ASN A 227 -11.94 -26.09 -46.98
N VAL A 228 -12.47 -25.21 -46.12
CA VAL A 228 -13.19 -23.99 -46.56
C VAL A 228 -12.25 -22.95 -47.19
N GLY A 229 -10.96 -22.94 -46.82
CA GLY A 229 -9.98 -21.98 -47.32
C GLY A 229 -9.29 -21.15 -46.24
N LYS A 230 -9.36 -21.56 -44.97
CA LYS A 230 -8.73 -20.86 -43.83
C LYS A 230 -7.25 -20.58 -44.03
N SER A 231 -6.45 -21.62 -44.31
CA SER A 231 -5.01 -21.46 -44.49
C SER A 231 -4.66 -20.67 -45.76
N ALA A 232 -5.53 -20.66 -46.78
CA ALA A 232 -5.37 -19.78 -47.92
C ALA A 232 -5.58 -18.31 -47.53
N LEU A 233 -6.61 -18.01 -46.72
CA LEU A 233 -6.87 -16.66 -46.22
C LEU A 233 -5.78 -16.19 -45.25
N PHE A 234 -5.34 -17.06 -44.34
CA PHE A 234 -4.24 -16.79 -43.41
C PHE A 234 -2.99 -16.37 -44.16
N ASN A 235 -2.56 -17.18 -45.14
CA ASN A 235 -1.38 -16.87 -45.95
C ASN A 235 -1.56 -15.63 -46.82
N PHE A 236 -2.79 -15.36 -47.30
CA PHE A 236 -3.09 -14.15 -48.06
C PHE A 236 -2.90 -12.89 -47.21
N LEU A 237 -3.50 -12.85 -46.01
CA LEU A 237 -3.38 -11.73 -45.08
C LEU A 237 -1.94 -11.56 -44.57
N ALA A 238 -1.27 -12.67 -44.22
CA ALA A 238 0.11 -12.65 -43.74
C ALA A 238 1.13 -12.15 -44.77
N LYS A 239 0.87 -12.31 -46.08
CA LYS A 239 1.82 -11.94 -47.14
C LYS A 239 1.70 -10.49 -47.62
N ARG A 240 0.55 -9.84 -47.46
CA ARG A 240 0.29 -8.52 -48.05
C ARG A 240 0.71 -7.35 -47.14
N ASP A 241 0.70 -7.57 -45.83
CA ASP A 241 0.74 -6.51 -44.79
C ASP A 241 1.87 -6.72 -43.75
N ILE A 242 3.03 -7.23 -44.19
CA ILE A 242 4.16 -7.60 -43.33
C ILE A 242 4.81 -6.35 -42.70
N ALA A 243 4.70 -6.21 -41.38
CA ALA A 243 5.75 -5.63 -40.54
C ALA A 243 6.48 -6.80 -39.87
N ILE A 244 7.52 -7.30 -40.54
CA ILE A 244 8.49 -8.32 -40.09
C ILE A 244 7.87 -9.61 -39.49
N VAL A 245 7.84 -10.68 -40.29
CA VAL A 245 7.63 -12.04 -39.78
C VAL A 245 8.76 -12.38 -38.81
N SER A 246 8.48 -12.47 -37.50
CA SER A 246 9.42 -13.09 -36.58
C SER A 246 9.31 -14.61 -36.74
N GLU A 247 10.27 -15.20 -37.46
CA GLU A 247 10.54 -16.63 -37.36
C GLU A 247 11.23 -16.89 -36.02
N TYR A 248 10.47 -16.98 -34.92
CA TYR A 248 10.97 -17.72 -33.77
C TYR A 248 10.97 -19.21 -34.16
N ALA A 249 12.02 -19.63 -34.86
CA ALA A 249 12.37 -21.02 -35.05
C ALA A 249 12.64 -21.64 -33.66
N GLY A 250 11.62 -22.26 -33.06
CA GLY A 250 11.72 -22.80 -31.71
C GLY A 250 10.61 -23.76 -31.26
N THR A 251 9.37 -23.65 -31.74
CA THR A 251 8.29 -24.59 -31.34
C THR A 251 7.39 -24.95 -32.52
N THR A 252 7.69 -26.06 -33.19
CA THR A 252 6.92 -26.56 -34.35
C THR A 252 5.57 -27.19 -33.96
N ARG A 253 4.90 -26.73 -32.89
CA ARG A 253 3.68 -27.37 -32.35
C ARG A 253 2.62 -26.39 -31.81
N ASP A 254 2.86 -25.08 -31.91
CA ASP A 254 1.91 -24.05 -31.49
C ASP A 254 1.04 -23.55 -32.66
N VAL A 255 -0.12 -22.96 -32.34
CA VAL A 255 -1.00 -22.28 -33.30
C VAL A 255 -0.15 -21.34 -34.16
N LEU A 256 -0.26 -21.45 -35.49
CA LEU A 256 0.38 -20.49 -36.41
C LEU A 256 -0.22 -19.11 -36.13
N GLU A 257 0.56 -18.26 -35.47
CA GLU A 257 0.27 -16.86 -35.20
C GLU A 257 1.10 -16.01 -36.18
N ALA A 258 0.48 -15.00 -36.79
CA ALA A 258 1.15 -14.03 -37.65
C ALA A 258 0.86 -12.62 -37.13
N HIS A 259 1.92 -11.82 -36.97
CA HIS A 259 1.83 -10.40 -36.66
C HIS A 259 1.73 -9.62 -37.97
N ILE A 260 0.67 -8.83 -38.14
CA ILE A 260 0.40 -8.07 -39.37
C ILE A 260 0.00 -6.62 -39.03
N ASP A 261 0.24 -5.71 -39.98
CA ASP A 261 -0.16 -4.30 -39.90
C ASP A 261 -1.32 -4.01 -40.85
N ILE A 262 -2.54 -3.84 -40.33
CA ILE A 262 -3.69 -3.39 -41.15
C ILE A 262 -4.07 -1.97 -40.75
N GLY A 263 -3.90 -1.04 -41.69
CA GLY A 263 -4.31 0.35 -41.49
C GLY A 263 -3.47 1.11 -40.45
N GLY A 264 -2.27 0.63 -40.12
CA GLY A 264 -1.38 1.17 -39.09
C GLY A 264 -1.57 0.54 -37.72
N TYR A 265 -2.44 -0.47 -37.57
CA TYR A 265 -2.77 -1.12 -36.31
C TYR A 265 -2.17 -2.53 -36.23
N PRO A 266 -1.64 -2.92 -35.06
CA PRO A 266 -1.07 -4.24 -34.85
C PRO A 266 -2.18 -5.28 -34.69
N ILE A 267 -2.06 -6.36 -35.45
CA ILE A 267 -3.00 -7.47 -35.42
C ILE A 267 -2.23 -8.77 -35.24
N ILE A 268 -2.73 -9.61 -34.35
CA ILE A 268 -2.28 -11.00 -34.20
C ILE A 268 -3.32 -11.90 -34.85
N LEU A 269 -2.95 -12.47 -35.99
CA LEU A 269 -3.78 -13.37 -36.76
C LEU A 269 -3.51 -14.82 -36.34
N SER A 270 -4.55 -15.58 -35.97
CA SER A 270 -4.41 -16.98 -35.59
C SER A 270 -5.27 -17.92 -36.45
N ASP A 271 -4.70 -19.03 -36.93
CA ASP A 271 -5.43 -20.09 -37.65
C ASP A 271 -5.95 -21.17 -36.70
N THR A 272 -7.28 -21.37 -36.63
CA THR A 272 -7.89 -22.48 -35.87
C THR A 272 -7.77 -23.84 -36.53
N ALA A 273 -7.31 -23.93 -37.79
CA ALA A 273 -7.19 -25.19 -38.51
C ALA A 273 -6.17 -26.17 -37.89
N GLY A 274 -5.25 -25.69 -37.04
CA GLY A 274 -4.29 -26.51 -36.30
C GLY A 274 -4.85 -27.18 -35.04
N ILE A 275 -6.07 -26.80 -34.60
CA ILE A 275 -6.69 -27.37 -33.40
C ILE A 275 -7.38 -28.69 -33.78
N ARG A 276 -6.61 -29.79 -33.86
CA ARG A 276 -7.16 -31.14 -33.98
C ARG A 276 -7.61 -31.65 -32.60
N GLU A 277 -8.36 -32.75 -32.54
CA GLU A 277 -8.48 -33.52 -31.30
C GLU A 277 -7.36 -34.56 -31.32
N SER A 278 -6.46 -34.50 -30.34
CA SER A 278 -5.37 -35.48 -30.17
C SER A 278 -5.58 -36.26 -28.88
N SER A 279 -5.22 -37.54 -28.91
CA SER A 279 -5.22 -38.43 -27.76
C SER A 279 -3.97 -38.29 -26.87
N ASP A 280 -2.98 -37.48 -27.27
CA ASP A 280 -1.82 -37.15 -26.44
C ASP A 280 -2.21 -36.09 -25.38
N PRO A 281 -2.05 -36.37 -24.07
CA PRO A 281 -2.40 -35.43 -23.00
C PRO A 281 -1.69 -34.07 -23.13
N ILE A 282 -0.45 -34.01 -23.66
CA ILE A 282 0.27 -32.75 -23.85
C ILE A 282 -0.30 -31.95 -25.04
N GLU A 283 -0.70 -32.64 -26.10
CA GLU A 283 -1.32 -32.00 -27.27
C GLU A 283 -2.75 -31.51 -26.94
N SER A 284 -3.49 -32.28 -26.13
CA SER A 284 -4.82 -31.90 -25.64
C SER A 284 -4.82 -30.64 -24.77
N GLU A 285 -3.77 -30.42 -23.97
CA GLU A 285 -3.52 -29.20 -23.21
C GLU A 285 -3.26 -28.01 -24.15
N GLY A 286 -2.48 -28.21 -25.22
CA GLY A 286 -2.24 -27.22 -26.27
C GLY A 286 -3.53 -26.84 -27.02
N ILE A 287 -4.38 -27.82 -27.33
CA ILE A 287 -5.70 -27.66 -27.94
C ILE A 287 -6.67 -26.89 -27.03
N SER A 288 -6.67 -27.20 -25.73
CA SER A 288 -7.47 -26.49 -24.71
C SER A 288 -7.05 -25.01 -24.60
N ARG A 289 -5.74 -24.74 -24.58
CA ARG A 289 -5.19 -23.37 -24.58
C ARG A 289 -5.51 -22.61 -25.86
N ALA A 290 -5.42 -23.26 -27.03
CA ALA A 290 -5.77 -22.68 -28.31
C ALA A 290 -7.28 -22.37 -28.42
N ARG A 291 -8.16 -23.26 -27.92
CA ARG A 291 -9.61 -22.99 -27.82
C ARG A 291 -9.91 -21.83 -26.88
N LYS A 292 -9.24 -21.76 -25.72
CA LYS A 292 -9.41 -20.67 -24.75
C LYS A 292 -8.98 -19.32 -25.34
N LYS A 293 -7.81 -19.26 -25.99
CA LYS A 293 -7.35 -18.09 -26.77
C LYS A 293 -8.33 -17.71 -27.88
N SER A 294 -8.92 -18.68 -28.57
CA SER A 294 -9.94 -18.43 -29.60
C SER A 294 -11.24 -17.84 -29.05
N CYS A 295 -11.63 -18.17 -27.81
CA CYS A 295 -12.78 -17.57 -27.14
C CYS A 295 -12.50 -16.14 -26.65
N GLU A 296 -11.23 -15.80 -26.42
CA GLU A 296 -10.76 -14.48 -25.99
C GLU A 296 -10.51 -13.53 -27.17
N ALA A 297 -10.71 -13.97 -28.41
CA ALA A 297 -10.47 -13.19 -29.62
C ALA A 297 -11.28 -11.88 -29.67
N ASP A 298 -10.62 -10.78 -30.03
CA ASP A 298 -11.27 -9.48 -30.14
C ASP A 298 -12.15 -9.39 -31.39
N LEU A 299 -11.80 -10.09 -32.48
CA LEU A 299 -12.56 -10.18 -33.72
C LEU A 299 -12.48 -11.59 -34.32
N LYS A 300 -13.59 -12.06 -34.89
CA LYS A 300 -13.69 -13.38 -35.51
C LYS A 300 -13.99 -13.26 -36.99
N ILE A 301 -13.27 -14.01 -37.83
CA ILE A 301 -13.57 -14.15 -39.27
C ILE A 301 -14.07 -15.58 -39.49
N GLU A 302 -15.38 -15.73 -39.75
CA GLU A 302 -16.00 -17.04 -39.97
C GLU A 302 -16.16 -17.30 -41.47
N LEU A 303 -15.51 -18.37 -41.97
CA LEU A 303 -15.50 -18.75 -43.37
C LEU A 303 -16.53 -19.83 -43.66
N PHE A 304 -17.29 -19.62 -44.73
CA PHE A 304 -18.22 -20.57 -45.32
C PHE A 304 -17.85 -20.83 -46.79
N PRO A 305 -18.03 -22.05 -47.31
CA PRO A 305 -17.79 -22.31 -48.72
C PRO A 305 -18.93 -21.72 -49.57
N TYR A 306 -18.59 -21.00 -50.62
CA TYR A 306 -19.56 -20.55 -51.61
C TYR A 306 -20.00 -21.75 -52.47
N SER A 307 -21.24 -22.21 -52.26
CA SER A 307 -21.90 -23.20 -53.11
C SER A 307 -23.41 -22.93 -53.11
N SER A 308 -24.01 -22.89 -54.30
CA SER A 308 -25.43 -22.61 -54.55
C SER A 308 -26.41 -23.54 -53.79
N THR A 309 -25.95 -24.71 -53.33
CA THR A 309 -26.74 -25.71 -52.60
C THR A 309 -26.48 -25.74 -51.08
N VAL A 310 -25.31 -25.30 -50.62
CA VAL A 310 -24.85 -25.42 -49.21
C VAL A 310 -25.27 -24.22 -48.35
N ILE A 311 -25.45 -23.05 -48.98
CA ILE A 311 -25.73 -21.78 -48.30
C ILE A 311 -27.05 -21.83 -47.50
N LYS A 312 -28.12 -22.47 -47.99
CA LYS A 312 -29.41 -22.48 -47.28
C LYS A 312 -29.45 -23.43 -46.06
N THR A 313 -28.78 -24.57 -46.13
CA THR A 313 -28.83 -25.61 -45.07
C THR A 313 -27.78 -25.42 -43.98
N GLU A 314 -26.57 -24.98 -44.32
CA GLU A 314 -25.50 -24.79 -43.34
C GLU A 314 -25.60 -23.48 -42.57
N VAL A 315 -26.06 -22.39 -43.22
CA VAL A 315 -26.28 -21.10 -42.55
C VAL A 315 -27.41 -21.23 -41.52
N GLN A 316 -28.51 -21.94 -41.84
CA GLN A 316 -29.59 -22.22 -40.87
C GLN A 316 -29.14 -23.09 -39.69
N LYS A 317 -28.27 -24.08 -39.90
CA LYS A 317 -27.68 -24.88 -38.80
C LYS A 317 -26.68 -24.09 -37.95
N CYS A 318 -25.85 -23.23 -38.56
CA CYS A 318 -24.87 -22.45 -37.80
C CYS A 318 -25.52 -21.31 -37.02
N ILE A 319 -26.57 -20.67 -37.56
CA ILE A 319 -27.35 -19.66 -36.85
C ILE A 319 -28.07 -20.30 -35.65
N SER A 320 -28.65 -21.50 -35.80
CA SER A 320 -29.33 -22.20 -34.70
C SER A 320 -28.37 -22.76 -33.63
N ILE A 321 -27.15 -23.17 -33.99
CA ILE A 321 -26.13 -23.61 -33.01
C ILE A 321 -25.48 -22.41 -32.32
N SER A 322 -25.23 -21.32 -33.03
CA SER A 322 -24.76 -20.07 -32.42
C SER A 322 -25.79 -19.56 -31.41
N THR A 323 -27.08 -19.50 -31.75
CA THR A 323 -28.12 -19.05 -30.79
C THR A 323 -28.27 -19.93 -29.55
N THR A 324 -27.83 -21.20 -29.59
CA THR A 324 -27.94 -22.14 -28.46
C THR A 324 -26.72 -22.14 -27.54
N LEU A 325 -25.52 -21.77 -28.03
CA LEU A 325 -24.27 -21.79 -27.25
C LEU A 325 -23.65 -20.42 -26.98
N MET A 326 -23.87 -19.42 -27.84
CA MET A 326 -23.43 -18.03 -27.64
C MET A 326 -24.34 -17.11 -28.45
N LYS A 327 -25.19 -16.30 -27.80
CA LYS A 327 -25.95 -15.22 -28.47
C LYS A 327 -25.04 -14.58 -29.53
N PRO A 328 -25.41 -14.56 -30.82
CA PRO A 328 -24.55 -14.00 -31.84
C PRO A 328 -24.25 -12.56 -31.45
N SER A 329 -23.03 -12.29 -31.01
CA SER A 329 -22.55 -10.94 -30.77
C SER A 329 -22.41 -10.30 -32.16
N GLN A 330 -23.51 -9.77 -32.69
CA GLN A 330 -23.64 -9.26 -34.06
C GLN A 330 -22.57 -8.21 -34.44
N GLY A 331 -21.81 -7.66 -33.48
CA GLY A 331 -20.71 -6.72 -33.73
C GLY A 331 -19.32 -7.34 -34.02
N ASN A 332 -18.94 -8.46 -33.40
CA ASN A 332 -17.52 -8.92 -33.38
C ASN A 332 -17.18 -10.04 -34.39
N THR A 333 -18.08 -10.39 -35.30
CA THR A 333 -17.83 -11.42 -36.33
C THR A 333 -17.91 -10.81 -37.74
N ILE A 334 -17.01 -11.22 -38.63
CA ILE A 334 -17.06 -10.96 -40.07
C ILE A 334 -17.40 -12.29 -40.74
N TYR A 335 -18.50 -12.33 -41.47
CA TYR A 335 -18.95 -13.51 -42.18
C TYR A 335 -18.47 -13.49 -43.63
N VAL A 336 -17.74 -14.53 -44.04
CA VAL A 336 -17.04 -14.58 -45.32
C VAL A 336 -17.46 -15.82 -46.12
N LEU A 337 -17.87 -15.62 -47.37
CA LEU A 337 -18.12 -16.68 -48.34
C LEU A 337 -16.87 -16.89 -49.20
N SER A 338 -16.07 -17.88 -48.83
CA SER A 338 -14.84 -18.28 -49.52
C SER A 338 -15.09 -19.05 -50.81
N LYS A 339 -14.08 -19.07 -51.71
CA LYS A 339 -14.15 -19.76 -53.02
C LYS A 339 -15.30 -19.28 -53.91
N ALA A 340 -15.66 -18.00 -53.79
CA ALA A 340 -16.67 -17.35 -54.63
C ALA A 340 -16.12 -17.06 -56.04
N ASP A 341 -15.59 -18.09 -56.71
CA ASP A 341 -14.90 -17.94 -58.00
C ASP A 341 -15.85 -17.48 -59.11
N ASP A 342 -17.14 -17.82 -59.01
CA ASP A 342 -18.15 -17.51 -60.03
C ASP A 342 -18.83 -16.16 -59.83
N ILE A 343 -18.52 -15.45 -58.74
CA ILE A 343 -19.05 -14.12 -58.47
C ILE A 343 -18.06 -13.06 -58.95
N SER A 344 -18.54 -12.16 -59.81
CA SER A 344 -17.78 -10.99 -60.28
C SER A 344 -17.91 -9.77 -59.37
N ASN A 345 -18.92 -9.73 -58.50
CA ASN A 345 -19.25 -8.57 -57.68
C ASN A 345 -18.79 -8.74 -56.23
N ASP A 346 -18.30 -7.66 -55.64
CA ASP A 346 -17.81 -7.54 -54.26
C ASP A 346 -18.90 -7.16 -53.23
N HIS A 347 -20.16 -7.21 -53.64
CA HIS A 347 -21.28 -6.79 -52.80
C HIS A 347 -21.64 -7.86 -51.76
N TYR A 348 -22.15 -7.39 -50.62
CA TYR A 348 -22.65 -8.28 -49.57
C TYR A 348 -23.84 -9.12 -50.07
N ILE A 349 -23.80 -10.41 -49.73
CA ILE A 349 -24.91 -11.34 -49.95
C ILE A 349 -25.66 -11.44 -48.63
N LYS A 350 -26.91 -10.95 -48.61
CA LYS A 350 -27.79 -11.08 -47.45
C LYS A 350 -28.42 -12.46 -47.41
N ILE A 351 -28.17 -13.20 -46.34
CA ILE A 351 -28.81 -14.50 -46.06
C ILE A 351 -29.40 -14.42 -44.66
N ASP A 352 -30.72 -14.60 -44.53
CA ASP A 352 -31.45 -14.55 -43.26
C ASP A 352 -31.16 -13.30 -42.41
N GLY A 353 -30.94 -12.15 -43.07
CA GLY A 353 -30.66 -10.86 -42.41
C GLY A 353 -29.20 -10.62 -42.01
N ILE A 354 -28.29 -11.56 -42.30
CA ILE A 354 -26.85 -11.43 -42.06
C ILE A 354 -26.13 -11.10 -43.37
N ASP A 355 -25.21 -10.13 -43.32
CA ASP A 355 -24.37 -9.74 -44.43
C ASP A 355 -23.15 -10.68 -44.56
N PHE A 356 -23.02 -11.37 -45.69
CA PHE A 356 -21.87 -12.21 -46.02
C PHE A 356 -21.03 -11.57 -47.13
N LEU A 357 -19.71 -11.51 -46.94
CA LEU A 357 -18.77 -10.98 -47.94
C LEU A 357 -18.24 -12.12 -48.84
N PRO A 358 -18.56 -12.16 -50.15
CA PRO A 358 -17.98 -13.13 -51.06
C PRO A 358 -16.52 -12.79 -51.38
N ILE A 359 -15.63 -13.78 -51.25
CA ILE A 359 -14.21 -13.66 -51.59
C ILE A 359 -13.74 -14.84 -52.46
N SER A 360 -12.86 -14.53 -53.41
CA SER A 360 -12.03 -15.50 -54.11
C SER A 360 -10.57 -15.07 -54.00
N ILE A 361 -9.79 -15.81 -53.20
CA ILE A 361 -8.35 -15.57 -53.05
C ILE A 361 -7.62 -15.90 -54.36
N LEU A 362 -8.11 -16.88 -55.13
CA LEU A 362 -7.53 -17.29 -56.40
C LEU A 362 -7.70 -16.21 -57.48
N LYS A 363 -8.87 -15.58 -57.57
CA LYS A 363 -9.16 -14.53 -58.55
C LYS A 363 -8.87 -13.11 -58.04
N GLY A 364 -8.62 -12.93 -56.75
CA GLY A 364 -8.47 -11.62 -56.10
C GLY A 364 -9.78 -10.86 -55.88
N THR A 365 -10.94 -11.48 -56.13
CA THR A 365 -12.25 -10.82 -55.98
C THR A 365 -12.62 -10.69 -54.50
N GLY A 366 -13.07 -9.50 -54.08
CA GLY A 366 -13.58 -9.24 -52.73
C GLY A 366 -12.52 -9.15 -51.61
N THR A 367 -11.25 -9.43 -51.91
CA THR A 367 -10.18 -9.41 -50.90
C THR A 367 -9.83 -8.01 -50.40
N GLU A 368 -9.87 -6.99 -51.27
CA GLU A 368 -9.65 -5.59 -50.85
C GLU A 368 -10.77 -5.08 -49.96
N ARG A 369 -12.01 -5.45 -50.30
CA ARG A 369 -13.17 -5.12 -49.46
C ARG A 369 -13.07 -5.78 -48.08
N LEU A 370 -12.60 -7.03 -48.00
CA LEU A 370 -12.36 -7.70 -46.73
C LEU A 370 -11.35 -6.94 -45.86
N ILE A 371 -10.24 -6.50 -46.44
CA ILE A 371 -9.22 -5.71 -45.72
C ILE A 371 -9.82 -4.40 -45.21
N SER A 372 -10.59 -3.68 -46.05
CA SER A 372 -11.25 -2.44 -45.64
C SER A 372 -12.24 -2.67 -44.48
N VAL A 373 -13.00 -3.77 -44.50
CA VAL A 373 -13.94 -4.11 -43.43
C VAL A 373 -13.21 -4.49 -42.13
N ILE A 374 -12.10 -5.23 -42.23
CA ILE A 374 -11.24 -5.52 -41.08
C ILE A 374 -10.72 -4.21 -40.49
N LYS A 375 -10.20 -3.32 -41.33
CA LYS A 375 -9.69 -2.00 -40.93
C LYS A 375 -10.76 -1.17 -40.20
N GLU A 376 -11.97 -1.05 -40.77
CA GLU A 376 -13.08 -0.30 -40.16
C GLU A 376 -13.42 -0.86 -38.76
N LYS A 377 -13.50 -2.19 -38.60
CA LYS A 377 -13.78 -2.83 -37.30
C LYS A 377 -12.64 -2.68 -36.30
N VAL A 378 -11.40 -2.68 -36.78
CA VAL A 378 -10.20 -2.48 -35.95
C VAL A 378 -10.16 -1.03 -35.45
N GLU A 379 -10.37 -0.05 -36.32
CA GLU A 379 -10.45 1.38 -35.98
C GLU A 379 -11.55 1.67 -34.96
N GLU A 380 -12.74 1.07 -35.13
CA GLU A 380 -13.84 1.19 -34.17
C GLU A 380 -13.45 0.70 -32.76
N LYS A 381 -12.71 -0.42 -32.67
CA LYS A 381 -12.28 -1.01 -31.39
C LYS A 381 -11.22 -0.20 -30.66
N PHE A 382 -10.31 0.45 -31.39
CA PHE A 382 -9.32 1.35 -30.80
C PHE A 382 -9.91 2.72 -30.47
N GLY A 383 -11.02 3.08 -31.14
CA GLY A 383 -11.69 4.36 -31.05
C GLY A 383 -10.95 5.43 -31.82
N TYR A 384 -11.69 6.36 -32.41
CA TYR A 384 -11.10 7.52 -33.10
C TYR A 384 -10.20 8.31 -32.15
N ASP A 385 -8.96 8.56 -32.60
CA ASP A 385 -7.86 9.33 -32.01
C ASP A 385 -8.33 10.30 -30.91
N LYS A 386 -8.51 9.79 -29.68
CA LYS A 386 -8.80 10.65 -28.53
C LYS A 386 -7.47 11.21 -28.06
N ASP A 387 -7.39 12.52 -27.88
CA ASP A 387 -6.22 13.22 -27.30
C ASP A 387 -5.95 12.82 -25.84
N THR A 388 -6.76 11.95 -25.24
CA THR A 388 -6.50 11.39 -23.91
C THR A 388 -5.39 10.34 -23.94
N PRO A 389 -4.43 10.38 -22.99
CA PRO A 389 -3.47 9.29 -22.79
C PRO A 389 -4.20 7.95 -22.63
N VAL A 390 -3.55 6.83 -22.96
CA VAL A 390 -4.14 5.50 -22.78
C VAL A 390 -3.33 4.66 -21.81
N ILE A 391 -4.02 3.73 -21.17
CA ILE A 391 -3.43 2.75 -20.27
C ILE A 391 -2.80 1.66 -21.15
N THR A 392 -1.47 1.56 -21.13
CA THR A 392 -0.75 0.60 -21.98
C THR A 392 -0.42 -0.69 -21.25
N ARG A 393 -0.38 -0.72 -19.91
CA ARG A 393 0.04 -1.90 -19.13
C ARG A 393 -0.91 -2.21 -17.98
N GLN A 394 -1.00 -3.50 -17.65
CA GLN A 394 -1.77 -4.00 -16.51
C GLN A 394 -1.30 -3.39 -15.16
N ARG A 395 -0.02 -3.05 -15.03
CA ARG A 395 0.54 -2.39 -13.84
C ARG A 395 -0.13 -1.03 -13.59
N HIS A 396 -0.22 -0.18 -14.61
CA HIS A 396 -0.88 1.13 -14.49
C HIS A 396 -2.33 0.96 -14.08
N ARG A 397 -3.04 0.02 -14.73
CA ARG A 397 -4.43 -0.32 -14.42
C ARG A 397 -4.60 -0.76 -12.97
N ASN A 398 -3.71 -1.62 -12.47
CA ASN A 398 -3.77 -2.11 -11.09
C ASN A 398 -3.55 -0.97 -10.08
N CYS A 399 -2.58 -0.09 -10.31
CA CYS A 399 -2.36 1.09 -9.47
C CYS A 399 -3.58 2.01 -9.44
N MET A 400 -4.17 2.33 -10.60
CA MET A 400 -5.40 3.14 -10.67
C MET A 400 -6.59 2.46 -9.98
N LYS A 401 -6.73 1.14 -10.12
CA LYS A 401 -7.78 0.37 -9.42
C LYS A 401 -7.63 0.45 -7.91
N LYS A 402 -6.42 0.24 -7.38
CA LYS A 402 -6.14 0.35 -5.95
C LYS A 402 -6.37 1.77 -5.45
N ALA A 403 -5.96 2.78 -6.21
CA ALA A 403 -6.27 4.17 -5.88
C ALA A 403 -7.79 4.38 -5.74
N ILE A 404 -8.59 3.84 -6.66
CA ILE A 404 -10.07 3.86 -6.54
C ILE A 404 -10.54 3.08 -5.31
N GLU A 405 -10.00 1.90 -5.01
CA GLU A 405 -10.38 1.15 -3.80
C GLU A 405 -10.17 1.95 -2.52
N HIS A 406 -9.11 2.77 -2.44
CA HIS A 406 -8.89 3.71 -1.34
C HIS A 406 -9.89 4.87 -1.37
N LEU A 407 -10.12 5.49 -2.53
CA LEU A 407 -11.10 6.57 -2.68
C LEU A 407 -12.56 6.13 -2.47
N GLN A 408 -12.87 4.84 -2.62
CA GLN A 408 -14.20 4.29 -2.32
C GLN A 408 -14.44 4.12 -0.81
N ARG A 409 -13.37 3.98 -0.01
CA ARG A 409 -13.46 3.92 1.46
C ARG A 409 -13.59 5.29 2.09
N PHE A 410 -13.18 6.33 1.37
CA PHE A 410 -13.36 7.72 1.74
C PHE A 410 -14.84 8.01 2.04
N SER A 411 -15.11 8.39 3.27
CA SER A 411 -16.42 8.88 3.73
C SER A 411 -16.19 10.01 4.71
N ILE A 412 -16.97 11.09 4.58
CA ILE A 412 -16.92 12.23 5.52
C ILE A 412 -17.31 11.80 6.94
N ASP A 413 -18.08 10.71 7.07
CA ASP A 413 -18.52 10.19 8.37
C ASP A 413 -17.43 9.43 9.11
N ASN A 414 -16.30 9.13 8.45
CA ASN A 414 -15.17 8.47 9.09
C ASN A 414 -14.38 9.46 9.95
N PRO A 415 -13.67 8.97 10.99
CA PRO A 415 -12.65 9.76 11.68
C PRO A 415 -11.66 10.39 10.70
N ILE A 416 -11.30 11.64 10.95
CA ILE A 416 -10.52 12.47 10.02
C ILE A 416 -9.14 11.89 9.71
N GLU A 417 -8.57 11.14 10.65
CA GLU A 417 -7.30 10.43 10.50
C GLU A 417 -7.41 9.32 9.47
N LEU A 418 -8.54 8.61 9.42
CA LEU A 418 -8.81 7.58 8.40
C LEU A 418 -9.03 8.21 7.03
N ILE A 419 -9.71 9.36 6.99
CA ILE A 419 -9.92 10.12 5.76
C ILE A 419 -8.57 10.57 5.17
N SER A 420 -7.68 11.14 5.99
CA SER A 420 -6.34 11.55 5.55
C SER A 420 -5.52 10.36 5.04
N GLU A 421 -5.58 9.23 5.75
CA GLU A 421 -4.85 8.02 5.37
C GLU A 421 -5.33 7.43 4.03
N ASP A 422 -6.64 7.34 3.77
CA ASP A 422 -7.16 6.85 2.50
C ASP A 422 -6.72 7.74 1.32
N LEU A 423 -6.67 9.07 1.50
CA LEU A 423 -6.15 10.00 0.49
C LEU A 423 -4.65 9.82 0.25
N ARG A 424 -3.87 9.63 1.33
CA ARG A 424 -2.43 9.37 1.25
C ARG A 424 -2.13 8.09 0.48
N LEU A 425 -2.85 7.01 0.78
CA LEU A 425 -2.71 5.72 0.10
C LEU A 425 -3.10 5.83 -1.38
N ALA A 426 -4.20 6.53 -1.71
CA ALA A 426 -4.59 6.78 -3.09
C ALA A 426 -3.53 7.60 -3.86
N ALA A 427 -2.95 8.63 -3.24
CA ALA A 427 -1.89 9.45 -3.84
C ALA A 427 -0.60 8.64 -4.07
N SER A 428 -0.26 7.73 -3.15
CA SER A 428 0.89 6.83 -3.27
C SER A 428 0.70 5.81 -4.40
N GLU A 429 -0.48 5.20 -4.51
CA GLU A 429 -0.81 4.27 -5.61
C GLU A 429 -0.71 4.95 -6.99
N LEU A 430 -1.14 6.22 -7.11
CA LEU A 430 -0.92 6.99 -8.33
C LEU A 430 0.57 7.32 -8.57
N GLY A 431 1.34 7.63 -7.52
CA GLY A 431 2.79 7.87 -7.60
C GLY A 431 3.57 6.65 -8.08
N MET A 432 3.13 5.44 -7.71
CA MET A 432 3.73 4.19 -8.20
C MET A 432 3.61 4.00 -9.72
N ILE A 433 2.67 4.70 -10.40
CA ILE A 433 2.56 4.65 -11.87
C ILE A 433 3.82 5.25 -12.51
N THR A 434 4.23 6.43 -12.05
CA THR A 434 5.41 7.18 -12.53
C THR A 434 6.71 6.72 -11.87
N GLY A 435 6.63 5.89 -10.82
CA GLY A 435 7.78 5.41 -10.07
C GLY A 435 8.36 6.43 -9.10
N ILE A 436 7.66 7.54 -8.85
CA ILE A 436 8.00 8.47 -7.79
C ILE A 436 7.59 7.82 -6.47
N ILE A 437 8.56 7.24 -5.77
CA ILE A 437 8.39 6.69 -4.42
C ILE A 437 9.14 7.63 -3.47
N ASN A 438 8.43 8.25 -2.54
CA ASN A 438 9.06 9.12 -1.54
C ASN A 438 9.92 8.27 -0.59
N VAL A 439 11.04 8.83 -0.09
CA VAL A 439 11.89 8.16 0.90
C VAL A 439 11.07 7.79 2.15
N GLU A 440 10.14 8.67 2.53
CA GLU A 440 9.18 8.44 3.61
C GLU A 440 8.31 7.20 3.34
N GLU A 441 7.83 7.01 2.10
CA GLU A 441 7.02 5.85 1.73
C GLU A 441 7.84 4.55 1.83
N ILE A 442 9.12 4.57 1.42
CA ILE A 442 10.02 3.41 1.56
C ILE A 442 10.25 3.08 3.03
N LEU A 443 10.54 4.09 3.86
CA LEU A 443 10.81 3.92 5.29
C LEU A 443 9.55 3.44 6.03
N ILE A 444 8.39 4.02 5.75
CA ILE A 444 7.11 3.61 6.33
C ILE A 444 6.82 2.16 5.96
N ILE A 445 6.93 1.77 4.69
CA ILE A 445 6.65 0.39 4.25
C ILE A 445 7.64 -0.60 4.89
N ALA A 446 8.92 -0.26 4.96
CA ALA A 446 9.94 -1.14 5.54
C ALA A 446 9.73 -1.35 7.05
N PHE A 447 9.50 -0.28 7.81
CA PHE A 447 9.36 -0.34 9.27
C PHE A 447 7.98 -0.84 9.71
N TRP A 448 6.91 -0.53 8.95
CA TRP A 448 5.58 -1.12 9.17
C TRP A 448 5.61 -2.64 9.00
N LYS A 449 6.32 -3.15 7.99
CA LYS A 449 6.50 -4.60 7.80
C LYS A 449 7.23 -5.28 8.97
N MET A 450 7.99 -4.51 9.75
CA MET A 450 8.71 -4.98 10.93
C MET A 450 7.96 -4.71 12.25
N ASN A 451 6.76 -4.13 12.22
CA ASN A 451 6.02 -3.64 13.41
C ASN A 451 6.82 -2.64 14.27
N ILE A 452 7.65 -1.80 13.64
CA ILE A 452 8.46 -0.78 14.32
C ILE A 452 7.89 0.62 13.99
N SER A 453 7.98 1.55 14.94
CA SER A 453 7.57 2.95 14.73
C SER A 453 8.29 3.59 13.53
N PRO A 454 7.57 4.25 12.61
CA PRO A 454 8.15 4.99 11.49
C PRO A 454 9.16 6.07 11.90
N VAL A 455 9.01 6.65 13.11
CA VAL A 455 9.95 7.64 13.67
C VAL A 455 11.36 7.06 13.79
N LEU A 456 11.48 5.77 14.14
CA LEU A 456 12.76 5.07 14.20
C LEU A 456 13.39 4.95 12.80
N GLY A 457 12.57 4.87 11.75
CA GLY A 457 13.01 4.88 10.36
C GLY A 457 13.65 6.20 9.96
N TYR A 458 13.09 7.34 10.41
CA TYR A 458 13.71 8.66 10.20
C TYR A 458 15.04 8.81 10.94
N PHE A 459 15.15 8.31 12.17
CA PHE A 459 16.41 8.28 12.91
C PHE A 459 17.47 7.42 12.23
N VAL A 460 17.10 6.21 11.79
CA VAL A 460 18.03 5.32 11.07
C VAL A 460 18.45 5.92 9.74
N ALA A 461 17.51 6.53 8.99
CA ALA A 461 17.83 7.23 7.76
C ALA A 461 18.78 8.41 8.00
N GLY A 462 18.51 9.24 9.02
CA GLY A 462 19.38 10.35 9.40
C GLY A 462 20.78 9.89 9.83
N ALA A 463 20.87 8.82 10.63
CA ALA A 463 22.14 8.24 11.04
C ALA A 463 22.93 7.62 9.88
N LEU A 464 22.23 6.97 8.93
CA LEU A 464 22.83 6.41 7.73
C LEU A 464 23.27 7.49 6.74
N ILE A 465 22.60 8.63 6.66
CA ILE A 465 22.94 9.72 5.73
C ILE A 465 24.01 10.66 6.33
N GLY A 466 24.04 10.78 7.66
CA GLY A 466 24.92 11.67 8.40
C GLY A 466 26.42 11.34 8.29
N SER A 467 27.24 12.20 8.90
CA SER A 467 28.71 12.18 8.82
C SER A 467 29.36 10.87 9.29
N HIS A 468 28.68 10.11 10.14
CA HIS A 468 29.14 8.82 10.68
C HIS A 468 28.58 7.60 9.93
N GLY A 469 27.66 7.81 8.97
CA GLY A 469 27.07 6.77 8.13
C GLY A 469 27.72 6.69 6.76
N LEU A 470 26.92 6.86 5.71
CA LEU A 470 27.33 6.89 4.30
C LEU A 470 27.98 8.22 3.89
N ASN A 471 28.04 9.21 4.80
CA ASN A 471 28.72 10.49 4.61
C ASN A 471 28.28 11.24 3.34
N LEU A 472 26.98 11.18 3.02
CA LEU A 472 26.36 11.79 1.83
C LEU A 472 26.19 13.32 1.96
N ILE A 473 26.29 13.86 3.18
CA ILE A 473 26.17 15.29 3.46
C ILE A 473 27.52 15.82 3.94
N HIS A 474 28.20 16.60 3.10
CA HIS A 474 29.54 17.14 3.36
C HIS A 474 29.57 18.47 4.14
N SER A 475 28.40 18.97 4.57
CA SER A 475 28.27 20.24 5.29
C SER A 475 27.68 20.00 6.69
N ALA A 476 28.53 19.67 7.66
CA ALA A 476 28.14 19.53 9.07
C ALA A 476 27.48 20.83 9.59
N LYS A 477 27.97 21.99 9.13
CA LYS A 477 27.49 23.31 9.55
C LYS A 477 26.03 23.62 9.15
N ALA A 478 25.54 23.03 8.05
CA ALA A 478 24.14 23.17 7.67
C ALA A 478 23.22 22.28 8.52
N MET A 479 23.70 21.09 8.90
CA MET A 479 22.98 20.16 9.78
C MET A 479 22.75 20.74 11.17
N ASP A 480 23.76 21.40 11.75
CA ASP A 480 23.65 22.05 13.05
C ASP A 480 22.60 23.16 13.06
N ASN A 481 22.55 23.96 11.99
CA ASN A 481 21.54 25.01 11.84
C ASN A 481 20.12 24.44 11.68
N PHE A 482 19.94 23.36 10.90
CA PHE A 482 18.62 22.72 10.75
C PHE A 482 18.15 22.06 12.06
N ALA A 483 19.07 21.46 12.82
CA ALA A 483 18.77 20.91 14.14
C ALA A 483 18.37 22.03 15.13
N GLU A 484 19.05 23.17 15.11
CA GLU A 484 18.67 24.36 15.89
C GLU A 484 17.26 24.82 15.55
N PHE A 485 16.92 24.96 14.26
CA PHE A 485 15.56 25.30 13.86
C PHE A 485 14.55 24.26 14.36
N GLY A 486 14.85 22.97 14.24
CA GLY A 486 13.99 21.89 14.76
C GLY A 486 13.72 22.01 16.26
N VAL A 487 14.76 22.28 17.06
CA VAL A 487 14.63 22.49 18.51
C VAL A 487 13.85 23.78 18.83
N VAL A 488 14.11 24.88 18.11
CA VAL A 488 13.36 26.14 18.28
C VAL A 488 11.89 25.96 17.95
N PHE A 489 11.55 25.25 16.88
CA PHE A 489 10.16 24.95 16.51
C PHE A 489 9.50 24.06 17.56
N LEU A 490 10.19 23.05 18.09
CA LEU A 490 9.67 22.21 19.17
C LEU A 490 9.36 23.02 20.44
N LEU A 491 10.29 23.88 20.87
CA LEU A 491 10.09 24.78 22.01
C LEU A 491 8.96 25.80 21.78
N PHE A 492 8.80 26.26 20.53
CA PHE A 492 7.72 27.17 20.15
C PHE A 492 6.35 26.49 20.17
N ILE A 493 6.25 25.27 19.64
CA ILE A 493 5.03 24.45 19.68
C ILE A 493 4.63 24.16 21.13
N ILE A 494 5.58 23.76 21.98
CA ILE A 494 5.33 23.55 23.42
C ILE A 494 4.86 24.84 24.10
N GLY A 495 5.38 26.00 23.69
CA GLY A 495 4.95 27.30 24.17
C GLY A 495 3.52 27.67 23.75
N LEU A 496 3.07 27.24 22.56
CA LEU A 496 1.72 27.45 22.05
C LEU A 496 0.69 26.51 22.70
N GLU A 497 1.09 25.29 23.07
CA GLU A 497 0.23 24.31 23.74
C GLU A 497 -0.16 24.72 25.18
N LEU A 498 0.55 25.69 25.77
CA LEU A 498 0.29 26.26 27.08
C LEU A 498 -0.59 27.51 26.99
N THR A 499 -1.91 27.31 27.10
CA THR A 499 -2.85 28.43 27.20
C THR A 499 -2.63 29.25 28.48
N PHE A 500 -2.82 30.58 28.38
CA PHE A 500 -2.62 31.51 29.51
C PHE A 500 -3.47 31.15 30.75
N GLU A 501 -4.67 30.62 30.51
CA GLU A 501 -5.58 30.15 31.57
C GLU A 501 -5.04 28.91 32.29
N ARG A 502 -4.48 27.92 31.56
CA ARG A 502 -3.78 26.76 32.16
C ARG A 502 -2.57 27.22 32.96
N LEU A 503 -1.78 28.16 32.45
CA LEU A 503 -0.63 28.74 33.15
C LEU A 503 -1.01 29.38 34.50
N ILE A 504 -2.12 30.12 34.54
CA ILE A 504 -2.64 30.73 35.77
C ILE A 504 -3.16 29.67 36.76
N ALA A 505 -3.80 28.60 36.28
CA ALA A 505 -4.26 27.49 37.11
C ALA A 505 -3.09 26.68 37.71
N MET A 506 -1.99 26.58 36.98
CA MET A 506 -0.79 25.84 37.38
C MET A 506 0.22 26.66 38.18
N ARG A 507 0.01 27.97 38.37
CA ARG A 507 1.05 28.90 38.85
C ARG A 507 1.74 28.53 40.15
N ILE A 508 1.02 27.95 41.12
CA ILE A 508 1.61 27.54 42.41
C ILE A 508 2.47 26.28 42.25
N HIS A 509 2.10 25.40 41.32
CA HIS A 509 2.78 24.13 41.08
C HIS A 509 3.98 24.29 40.15
N VAL A 510 3.84 25.08 39.08
CA VAL A 510 4.92 25.40 38.13
C VAL A 510 5.89 26.44 38.72
N PHE A 511 5.40 27.64 39.08
CA PHE A 511 6.28 28.72 39.55
C PHE A 511 6.62 28.63 41.04
N GLY A 512 5.88 27.86 41.84
CA GLY A 512 6.21 27.60 43.25
C GLY A 512 7.06 26.35 43.43
N PHE A 513 6.41 25.17 43.47
CA PHE A 513 7.10 23.90 43.74
C PHE A 513 8.08 23.49 42.63
N GLY A 514 7.76 23.76 41.35
CA GLY A 514 8.65 23.52 40.21
C GLY A 514 9.93 24.35 40.29
N SER A 515 9.81 25.67 40.46
CA SER A 515 10.98 26.55 40.65
C SER A 515 11.84 26.13 41.85
N LEU A 516 11.20 25.77 42.97
CA LEU A 516 11.91 25.30 44.16
C LEU A 516 12.65 23.98 43.88
N GLN A 517 12.02 23.05 43.17
CA GLN A 517 12.62 21.78 42.77
C GLN A 517 13.83 21.99 41.86
N VAL A 518 13.73 22.84 40.84
CA VAL A 518 14.84 23.17 39.92
C VAL A 518 16.02 23.79 40.68
N ILE A 519 15.78 24.70 41.61
CA ILE A 519 16.85 25.31 42.41
C ILE A 519 17.54 24.26 43.29
N VAL A 520 16.78 23.40 43.96
CA VAL A 520 17.34 22.37 44.84
C VAL A 520 18.15 21.33 44.05
N THR A 521 17.65 20.88 42.90
CA THR A 521 18.39 19.94 42.05
C THR A 521 19.63 20.57 41.44
N MET A 522 19.54 21.82 40.99
CA MET A 522 20.69 22.59 40.48
C MET A 522 21.80 22.70 41.53
N VAL A 523 21.45 23.06 42.77
CA VAL A 523 22.41 23.18 43.87
C VAL A 523 23.00 21.81 44.26
N ALA A 524 22.19 20.75 44.28
CA ALA A 524 22.67 19.41 44.59
C ALA A 524 23.68 18.90 43.54
N ILE A 525 23.37 19.05 42.26
CA ILE A 525 24.26 18.64 41.15
C ILE A 525 25.51 19.52 41.13
N TRP A 526 25.36 20.83 41.39
CA TRP A 526 26.49 21.76 41.53
C TRP A 526 27.46 21.32 42.64
N CYS A 527 26.94 20.97 43.82
CA CYS A 527 27.75 20.47 44.94
C CYS A 527 28.43 19.13 44.63
N ILE A 528 27.75 18.21 43.93
CA ILE A 528 28.33 16.94 43.50
C ILE A 528 29.47 17.19 42.51
N ALA A 529 29.26 18.04 41.50
CA ALA A 529 30.30 18.39 40.52
C ALA A 529 31.53 19.02 41.20
N LEU A 530 31.31 19.90 42.19
CA LEU A 530 32.40 20.46 43.00
C LEU A 530 33.15 19.39 43.79
N ALA A 531 32.46 18.38 44.32
CA ALA A 531 33.09 17.26 45.04
C ALA A 531 33.97 16.39 44.12
N PHE A 532 33.70 16.36 42.81
CA PHE A 532 34.54 15.72 41.80
C PHE A 532 35.67 16.63 41.27
N GLY A 533 35.88 17.81 41.85
CA GLY A 533 36.97 18.72 41.50
C GLY A 533 36.71 19.57 40.25
N VAL A 534 35.46 19.66 39.79
CA VAL A 534 35.05 20.50 38.67
C VAL A 534 35.06 21.98 39.07
N ASN A 535 35.50 22.87 38.18
CA ASN A 535 35.52 24.32 38.41
C ASN A 535 34.10 24.84 38.73
N THR A 536 33.97 25.82 39.64
CA THR A 536 32.70 26.43 40.06
C THR A 536 31.82 26.86 38.90
N ASN A 537 32.41 27.41 37.83
CA ASN A 537 31.68 27.87 36.66
C ASN A 537 31.15 26.69 35.83
N MET A 538 31.98 25.68 35.58
CA MET A 538 31.57 24.45 34.89
C MET A 538 30.50 23.69 35.68
N ALA A 539 30.70 23.57 36.99
CA ALA A 539 29.76 22.90 37.89
C ALA A 539 28.39 23.60 37.86
N ALA A 540 28.36 24.94 37.80
CA ALA A 540 27.10 25.70 37.77
C ALA A 540 26.37 25.48 36.44
N VAL A 541 27.09 25.40 35.32
CA VAL A 541 26.53 25.11 34.00
C VAL A 541 26.01 23.66 33.92
N ILE A 542 26.76 22.69 34.44
CA ILE A 542 26.33 21.29 34.52
C ILE A 542 25.08 21.17 35.41
N GLY A 543 25.09 21.82 36.58
CA GLY A 543 23.97 21.85 37.50
C GLY A 543 22.73 22.49 36.88
N GLY A 544 22.87 23.63 36.21
CA GLY A 544 21.76 24.32 35.54
C GLY A 544 21.21 23.54 34.36
N GLY A 545 22.08 23.00 33.51
CA GLY A 545 21.68 22.26 32.30
C GLY A 545 20.94 20.97 32.63
N LEU A 546 21.40 20.22 33.63
CA LEU A 546 20.74 18.98 34.06
C LEU A 546 19.49 19.24 34.93
N ALA A 547 19.44 20.35 35.67
CA ALA A 547 18.28 20.69 36.50
C ALA A 547 17.10 21.25 35.72
N LEU A 548 17.34 21.90 34.57
CA LEU A 548 16.30 22.40 33.65
C LEU A 548 15.67 21.27 32.82
N SER A 549 15.31 20.17 33.48
CA SER A 549 14.51 19.09 32.89
C SER A 549 13.04 19.50 32.80
N SER A 550 12.41 19.16 31.68
CA SER A 550 11.10 19.58 31.18
C SER A 550 9.97 19.47 32.22
N THR A 551 9.88 20.49 33.08
CA THR A 551 8.93 20.55 34.20
C THR A 551 7.49 20.71 33.68
N ALA A 552 7.31 21.29 32.49
CA ALA A 552 6.01 21.58 31.89
C ALA A 552 5.24 20.31 31.44
N ILE A 553 5.89 19.42 30.69
CA ILE A 553 5.28 18.18 30.17
C ILE A 553 4.92 17.24 31.33
N VAL A 554 5.80 17.12 32.32
CA VAL A 554 5.59 16.24 33.47
C VAL A 554 4.48 16.75 34.38
N LEU A 555 4.33 18.07 34.54
CA LEU A 555 3.20 18.66 35.27
C LEU A 555 1.86 18.49 34.54
N GLN A 556 1.83 18.49 33.21
CA GLN A 556 0.61 18.16 32.45
C GLN A 556 0.21 16.69 32.65
N VAL A 557 1.16 15.76 32.54
CA VAL A 557 0.93 14.31 32.76
C VAL A 557 0.55 14.03 34.23
N LEU A 558 1.16 14.73 35.18
CA LEU A 558 0.79 14.66 36.60
C LEU A 558 -0.60 15.26 36.83
N GLN A 559 -0.97 16.39 36.23
CA GLN A 559 -2.26 17.02 36.50
C GLN A 559 -3.46 16.22 35.99
N GLU A 560 -3.37 15.53 34.85
CA GLU A 560 -4.43 14.61 34.40
C GLU A 560 -4.72 13.51 35.43
N LYS A 561 -3.72 13.09 36.21
CA LYS A 561 -3.84 12.02 37.22
C LYS A 561 -4.00 12.53 38.66
N VAL A 562 -3.43 13.68 39.02
CA VAL A 562 -3.34 14.23 40.39
C VAL A 562 -4.62 14.97 40.80
N LEU A 563 -5.36 15.57 39.86
CA LEU A 563 -6.60 16.29 40.18
C LEU A 563 -7.71 15.38 40.74
N LYS A 564 -7.55 14.06 40.67
CA LYS A 564 -8.48 13.09 41.27
C LYS A 564 -8.14 12.66 42.71
N GLN A 565 -6.96 12.97 43.28
CA GLN A 565 -6.57 12.42 44.60
C GLN A 565 -5.89 13.40 45.55
N ALA A 566 -5.85 14.70 45.26
CA ALA A 566 -5.23 15.67 46.16
C ALA A 566 -6.24 16.34 47.11
N LYS A 567 -6.62 15.65 48.20
CA LYS A 567 -7.00 16.33 49.45
C LYS A 567 -5.95 16.05 50.52
N PHE A 568 -5.01 16.99 50.58
CA PHE A 568 -4.22 17.40 51.76
C PHE A 568 -3.45 16.27 52.50
N PHE A 569 -2.14 16.19 52.22
CA PHE A 569 -1.10 15.36 52.86
C PHE A 569 -1.19 13.82 52.67
N GLY A 570 -0.41 13.32 51.70
CA GLY A 570 -0.10 11.90 51.55
C GLY A 570 0.27 11.51 50.11
N PHE A 571 1.49 11.83 49.65
CA PHE A 571 1.96 11.34 48.35
C PHE A 571 2.07 9.81 48.37
N LYS A 572 1.22 9.11 47.61
CA LYS A 572 1.34 7.66 47.40
C LYS A 572 2.67 7.37 46.68
N SER A 573 3.52 6.55 47.29
CA SER A 573 4.88 6.22 46.86
C SER A 573 4.98 5.80 45.39
N ALA A 574 3.96 5.13 44.86
CA ALA A 574 3.88 4.74 43.45
C ALA A 574 3.87 5.93 42.47
N LEU A 575 3.10 6.99 42.77
CA LEU A 575 3.03 8.19 41.91
C LEU A 575 4.30 9.02 42.01
N ALA A 576 4.93 9.04 43.19
CA ALA A 576 6.21 9.69 43.41
C ALA A 576 7.37 8.98 42.69
N ILE A 577 7.35 7.65 42.63
CA ILE A 577 8.33 6.84 41.88
C ILE A 577 8.18 7.06 40.37
N GLN A 578 6.95 7.04 39.85
CA GLN A 578 6.68 7.30 38.43
C GLN A 578 7.06 8.74 38.04
N ALA A 579 6.67 9.72 38.85
CA ALA A 579 7.09 11.12 38.66
C ALA A 579 8.61 11.27 38.74
N GLY A 580 9.27 10.61 39.69
CA GLY A 580 10.73 10.63 39.84
C GLY A 580 11.48 10.04 38.64
N LEU A 581 10.97 8.95 38.04
CA LEU A 581 11.54 8.33 36.84
C LEU A 581 11.34 9.20 35.59
N LEU A 582 10.21 9.90 35.47
CA LEU A 582 9.95 10.83 34.38
C LEU A 582 10.74 12.15 34.51
N LEU A 583 11.04 12.58 35.73
CA LEU A 583 11.86 13.76 36.04
C LEU A 583 13.37 13.49 35.99
N ALA A 584 13.81 12.25 35.83
CA ALA A 584 15.21 11.87 35.84
C ALA A 584 15.96 12.16 34.52
N GLN A 585 15.26 12.48 33.43
CA GLN A 585 15.88 12.78 32.13
C GLN A 585 16.45 14.19 32.07
N GLY A 586 17.47 14.43 31.24
CA GLY A 586 17.88 15.79 30.87
C GLY A 586 16.80 16.46 30.00
N GLY A 587 16.60 17.76 30.16
CA GLY A 587 15.65 18.55 29.34
C GLY A 587 16.26 19.00 28.01
N GLU A 588 15.42 19.36 27.04
CA GLU A 588 15.85 19.86 25.72
C GLU A 588 16.67 21.16 25.82
N PHE A 589 16.43 21.94 26.87
CA PHE A 589 17.21 23.13 27.20
C PHE A 589 18.67 22.82 27.58
N ALA A 590 18.98 21.59 27.99
CA ALA A 590 20.35 21.18 28.30
C ALA A 590 21.25 21.22 27.05
N PHE A 591 20.71 20.92 25.86
CA PHE A 591 21.46 21.01 24.61
C PHE A 591 21.88 22.45 24.31
N ILE A 592 20.95 23.39 24.46
CA ILE A 592 21.21 24.81 24.24
C ILE A 592 22.27 25.29 25.25
N LEU A 593 22.12 24.93 26.52
CA LEU A 593 22.99 25.42 27.58
C LEU A 593 24.42 24.84 27.49
N PHE A 594 24.57 23.55 27.18
CA PHE A 594 25.89 22.93 27.01
C PHE A 594 26.58 23.40 25.74
N ARG A 595 25.84 23.61 24.66
CA ARG A 595 26.40 24.16 23.42
C ARG A 595 26.83 25.61 23.60
N LEU A 596 26.03 26.44 24.25
CA LEU A 596 26.40 27.83 24.52
C LEU A 596 27.63 27.91 25.43
N ALA A 597 27.76 26.98 26.37
CA ALA A 597 28.93 26.90 27.24
C ALA A 597 30.19 26.37 26.55
N ASP A 598 30.04 25.53 25.51
CA ASP A 598 31.12 25.15 24.60
C ASP A 598 31.56 26.36 23.74
N GLU A 599 30.61 27.09 23.13
CA GLU A 599 30.88 28.28 22.32
C GLU A 599 31.50 29.44 23.11
N LEU A 600 31.23 29.53 24.42
CA LEU A 600 31.79 30.55 25.32
C LEU A 600 33.08 30.09 26.02
N ASP A 601 33.66 28.94 25.65
CA ASP A 601 34.85 28.32 26.26
C ASP A 601 34.71 28.08 27.78
N VAL A 602 33.48 27.97 28.29
CA VAL A 602 33.20 27.69 29.71
C VAL A 602 33.32 26.20 30.01
N LEU A 603 32.98 25.35 29.04
CA LEU A 603 33.09 23.89 29.09
C LEU A 603 34.01 23.41 27.95
N PRO A 604 34.99 22.54 28.23
CA PRO A 604 35.76 21.89 27.17
C PRO A 604 34.86 21.08 26.24
N SER A 605 35.08 21.16 24.93
CA SER A 605 34.22 20.54 23.90
C SER A 605 34.03 19.04 24.10
N GLU A 606 35.04 18.35 24.62
CA GLU A 606 34.98 16.92 24.97
C GLU A 606 33.91 16.63 26.04
N ILE A 607 33.82 17.48 27.07
CA ILE A 607 32.85 17.33 28.16
C ILE A 607 31.47 17.78 27.68
N ALA A 608 31.37 18.86 26.91
CA ALA A 608 30.10 19.31 26.34
C ALA A 608 29.47 18.23 25.43
N GLN A 609 30.27 17.59 24.57
CA GLN A 609 29.81 16.49 23.72
C GLN A 609 29.33 15.28 24.53
N VAL A 610 30.05 14.89 25.58
CA VAL A 610 29.64 13.79 26.47
C VAL A 610 28.32 14.12 27.19
N LEU A 611 28.15 15.37 27.66
CA LEU A 611 26.93 15.81 28.32
C LEU A 611 25.74 15.86 27.35
N MET A 612 25.94 16.36 26.12
CA MET A 612 24.90 16.32 25.08
C MET A 612 24.51 14.89 24.72
N MET A 613 25.49 14.01 24.50
CA MET A 613 25.24 12.59 24.22
C MET A 613 24.47 11.92 25.37
N LEU A 614 24.85 12.19 26.62
CA LEU A 614 24.18 11.66 27.80
C LEU A 614 22.72 12.15 27.85
N THR A 615 22.46 13.44 27.60
CA THR A 615 21.10 13.97 27.48
C THR A 615 20.30 13.27 26.38
N THR A 616 20.87 13.11 25.17
CA THR A 616 20.21 12.42 24.05
C THR A 616 19.85 10.98 24.39
N VAL A 617 20.78 10.24 25.00
CA VAL A 617 20.54 8.86 25.42
C VAL A 617 19.44 8.84 26.48
N THR A 618 19.46 9.72 27.47
CA THR A 618 18.41 9.74 28.51
C THR A 618 17.02 9.98 27.92
N MET A 619 16.86 10.88 26.95
CA MET A 619 15.59 11.12 26.25
C MET A 619 15.12 9.94 25.42
N ALA A 620 16.03 9.26 24.72
CA ALA A 620 15.70 8.09 23.92
C ALA A 620 15.20 6.91 24.76
N PHE A 621 15.67 6.80 26.01
CA PHE A 621 15.25 5.78 26.98
C PHE A 621 13.97 6.16 27.76
N THR A 622 13.48 7.40 27.66
CA THR A 622 12.32 7.88 28.43
C THR A 622 11.05 7.07 28.20
N PRO A 623 10.68 6.66 26.98
CA PRO A 623 9.50 5.80 26.78
C PRO A 623 9.64 4.45 27.52
N LEU A 624 10.85 3.89 27.59
CA LEU A 624 11.14 2.64 28.32
C LEU A 624 11.08 2.84 29.83
N LEU A 625 11.66 3.93 30.35
CA LEU A 625 11.62 4.28 31.77
C LEU A 625 10.21 4.61 32.24
N SER A 626 9.39 5.23 31.39
CA SER A 626 7.97 5.46 31.64
C SER A 626 7.21 4.14 31.82
N GLY A 627 7.42 3.18 30.91
CA GLY A 627 6.84 1.83 31.02
C GLY A 627 7.34 1.07 32.25
N LEU A 628 8.62 1.20 32.61
CA LEU A 628 9.19 0.61 33.82
C LEU A 628 8.60 1.25 35.09
N GLY A 629 8.46 2.57 35.11
CA GLY A 629 7.87 3.32 36.22
C GLY A 629 6.42 2.96 36.44
N GLU A 630 5.66 2.74 35.37
CA GLU A 630 4.29 2.23 35.45
C GLU A 630 4.23 0.79 35.98
N TRP A 631 5.15 -0.08 35.56
CA TRP A 631 5.26 -1.45 36.07
C TRP A 631 5.62 -1.51 37.56
N ILE A 632 6.56 -0.67 38.02
CA ILE A 632 6.96 -0.56 39.43
C ILE A 632 5.82 0.05 40.25
N ALA A 633 5.21 1.14 39.77
CA ALA A 633 4.10 1.81 40.45
C ALA A 633 2.92 0.84 40.70
N ASN A 634 2.62 -0.02 39.73
CA ASN A 634 1.57 -1.03 39.83
C ASN A 634 1.91 -2.21 40.78
N SER A 635 3.19 -2.41 41.09
CA SER A 635 3.63 -3.46 42.03
C SER A 635 3.58 -3.02 43.50
N PHE A 636 3.54 -1.72 43.78
CA PHE A 636 3.51 -1.15 45.14
C PHE A 636 2.14 -0.61 45.58
N SER A 637 1.16 -0.53 44.68
CA SER A 637 -0.18 -0.01 44.96
C SER A 637 -1.14 -1.08 45.53
N THR A 638 -0.85 -1.59 46.73
CA THR A 638 -1.82 -2.34 47.54
C THR A 638 -2.45 -1.45 48.60
N GLU A 639 -3.30 -0.49 48.21
CA GLU A 639 -4.17 0.20 49.17
C GLU A 639 -5.49 0.67 48.55
N LYS A 640 -6.58 0.28 49.22
CA LYS A 640 -7.98 0.62 48.92
C LYS A 640 -8.18 2.13 48.75
N VAL A 641 -8.71 2.53 47.60
CA VAL A 641 -9.30 3.85 47.43
C VAL A 641 -10.66 3.82 48.13
N ILE A 642 -10.83 4.63 49.17
CA ILE A 642 -12.14 4.88 49.80
C ILE A 642 -12.89 5.81 48.85
N LEU A 643 -13.94 5.29 48.21
CA LEU A 643 -14.94 6.08 47.48
C LEU A 643 -15.90 6.69 48.52
N ASP A 644 -16.28 7.96 48.35
CA ASP A 644 -17.32 8.62 49.14
C ASP A 644 -18.62 7.79 49.11
N ASP A 645 -19.00 7.23 50.26
CA ASP A 645 -20.21 6.39 50.41
C ASP A 645 -21.51 7.15 50.08
N GLU A 646 -21.52 8.50 50.17
CA GLU A 646 -22.72 9.33 49.95
C GLU A 646 -23.20 9.40 48.50
N ALA A 647 -22.33 9.18 47.50
CA ALA A 647 -22.72 9.22 46.09
C ALA A 647 -23.29 7.90 45.56
N VAL A 648 -23.22 6.82 46.35
CA VAL A 648 -23.65 5.47 45.96
C VAL A 648 -24.94 5.04 46.67
N GLU A 649 -25.31 5.68 47.78
CA GLU A 649 -26.51 5.32 48.54
C GLU A 649 -27.83 5.76 47.88
N THR A 650 -27.82 6.70 46.93
CA THR A 650 -29.06 7.26 46.36
C THR A 650 -29.75 6.37 45.31
N ASP A 651 -29.06 5.42 44.68
CA ASP A 651 -29.59 4.66 43.52
C ASP A 651 -29.56 3.13 43.66
N THR A 652 -29.28 2.57 44.84
CA THR A 652 -29.19 1.10 45.05
C THR A 652 -30.36 0.47 45.80
N GLN A 653 -31.39 1.24 46.13
CA GLN A 653 -32.64 0.68 46.65
C GLN A 653 -33.45 0.13 45.46
N ASP A 654 -33.70 -1.18 45.46
CA ASP A 654 -34.60 -1.94 44.57
C ASP A 654 -34.04 -2.58 43.27
N LEU A 655 -32.84 -3.18 43.33
CA LEU A 655 -32.39 -4.10 42.27
C LEU A 655 -33.01 -5.52 42.40
N TYR A 656 -34.23 -5.71 41.90
CA TYR A 656 -34.88 -7.03 41.78
C TYR A 656 -35.03 -7.45 40.30
N ASN A 657 -34.74 -8.72 39.97
CA ASN A 657 -34.93 -9.32 38.64
C ASN A 657 -34.18 -8.61 37.47
N HIS A 658 -32.89 -8.32 37.67
CA HIS A 658 -32.04 -7.63 36.70
C HIS A 658 -30.94 -8.54 36.14
N VAL A 659 -30.53 -8.33 34.89
CA VAL A 659 -29.39 -9.02 34.28
C VAL A 659 -28.11 -8.23 34.52
N ILE A 660 -27.08 -8.83 35.09
CA ILE A 660 -25.76 -8.19 35.19
C ILE A 660 -24.95 -8.52 33.94
N VAL A 661 -24.45 -7.51 33.25
CA VAL A 661 -23.54 -7.64 32.09
C VAL A 661 -22.17 -7.13 32.48
N ALA A 662 -21.21 -8.02 32.70
CA ALA A 662 -19.82 -7.64 32.94
C ALA A 662 -19.06 -7.55 31.62
N GLY A 663 -18.66 -6.33 31.24
CA GLY A 663 -18.01 -5.98 29.98
C GLY A 663 -18.98 -5.38 28.94
N PHE A 664 -18.74 -4.14 28.54
CA PHE A 664 -19.51 -3.30 27.61
C PHE A 664 -18.74 -3.03 26.30
N GLY A 665 -17.96 -4.00 25.83
CA GLY A 665 -17.42 -4.00 24.47
C GLY A 665 -18.51 -4.28 23.41
N ARG A 666 -18.11 -4.53 22.16
CA ARG A 666 -19.04 -4.76 21.01
C ARG A 666 -20.14 -5.80 21.30
N VAL A 667 -19.79 -6.90 21.98
CA VAL A 667 -20.74 -7.98 22.30
C VAL A 667 -21.59 -7.65 23.51
N GLY A 668 -21.02 -7.06 24.55
CA GLY A 668 -21.79 -6.56 25.71
C GLY A 668 -22.86 -5.56 25.28
N TYR A 669 -22.50 -4.61 24.40
CA TYR A 669 -23.42 -3.65 23.81
C TYR A 669 -24.55 -4.30 22.98
N MET A 670 -24.25 -5.36 22.21
CA MET A 670 -25.30 -6.09 21.48
C MET A 670 -26.25 -6.83 22.43
N VAL A 671 -25.72 -7.44 23.49
CA VAL A 671 -26.53 -8.11 24.51
C VAL A 671 -27.45 -7.12 25.20
N THR A 672 -26.96 -5.94 25.58
CA THR A 672 -27.79 -4.91 26.20
C THR A 672 -28.85 -4.38 25.25
N LYS A 673 -28.56 -4.21 23.95
CA LYS A 673 -29.58 -3.87 22.93
C LYS A 673 -30.70 -4.91 22.84
N MET A 674 -30.37 -6.20 22.93
CA MET A 674 -31.38 -7.28 22.94
C MET A 674 -32.21 -7.28 24.22
N LEU A 675 -31.58 -7.04 25.38
CA LEU A 675 -32.28 -6.93 26.66
C LEU A 675 -33.21 -5.70 26.71
N THR A 676 -32.76 -4.55 26.18
CA THR A 676 -33.59 -3.35 26.02
C THR A 676 -34.80 -3.61 25.12
N ALA A 677 -34.61 -4.33 24.01
CA ALA A 677 -35.69 -4.65 23.07
C ALA A 677 -36.81 -5.50 23.69
N GLU A 678 -36.47 -6.34 24.68
CA GLU A 678 -37.42 -7.19 25.44
C GLU A 678 -37.83 -6.57 26.79
N HIS A 679 -37.51 -5.28 27.01
CA HIS A 679 -37.83 -4.54 28.24
C HIS A 679 -37.29 -5.18 29.53
N LEU A 680 -36.17 -5.91 29.46
CA LEU A 680 -35.52 -6.50 30.62
C LEU A 680 -34.58 -5.49 31.27
N SER A 681 -34.69 -5.34 32.59
CA SER A 681 -33.79 -4.49 33.37
C SER A 681 -32.41 -5.13 33.45
N TYR A 682 -31.36 -4.36 33.19
CA TYR A 682 -29.99 -4.84 33.28
C TYR A 682 -29.06 -3.79 33.90
N VAL A 683 -27.95 -4.27 34.43
CA VAL A 683 -26.88 -3.47 35.00
C VAL A 683 -25.59 -3.83 34.27
N VAL A 684 -24.91 -2.82 33.74
CA VAL A 684 -23.61 -3.01 33.07
C VAL A 684 -22.49 -2.64 34.02
N VAL A 685 -21.45 -3.47 34.03
CA VAL A 685 -20.23 -3.28 34.81
C VAL A 685 -19.04 -3.32 33.85
N ASP A 686 -18.30 -2.22 33.73
CA ASP A 686 -17.09 -2.12 32.89
C ASP A 686 -15.99 -1.30 33.60
N ILE A 687 -14.74 -1.58 33.23
CA ILE A 687 -13.51 -0.98 33.74
C ILE A 687 -13.14 0.28 32.94
N GLN A 688 -13.63 0.45 31.70
CA GLN A 688 -13.31 1.56 30.80
C GLN A 688 -14.35 2.69 30.82
N SER A 689 -13.97 3.85 31.35
CA SER A 689 -14.86 5.01 31.53
C SER A 689 -15.32 5.72 30.24
N LYS A 690 -14.67 5.46 29.10
CA LYS A 690 -14.89 6.19 27.83
C LYS A 690 -16.16 5.71 27.09
N ILE A 691 -16.36 4.39 27.01
CA ILE A 691 -17.50 3.76 26.31
C ILE A 691 -18.81 3.97 27.09
N VAL A 692 -18.70 4.09 28.41
CA VAL A 692 -19.79 4.32 29.37
C VAL A 692 -20.45 5.70 29.21
N LYS A 693 -19.73 6.72 28.73
CA LYS A 693 -20.28 8.08 28.57
C LYS A 693 -21.28 8.22 27.42
N GLU A 694 -21.17 7.39 26.39
CA GLU A 694 -22.06 7.41 25.22
C GLU A 694 -23.38 6.66 25.46
N GLY A 695 -23.41 5.72 26.42
CA GLY A 695 -24.57 4.86 26.72
C GLY A 695 -25.57 5.41 27.74
N LYS A 696 -25.44 6.68 28.17
CA LYS A 696 -26.09 7.23 29.38
C LYS A 696 -27.63 7.35 29.36
N ASN A 697 -28.29 6.98 28.27
CA ASN A 697 -29.73 7.23 28.11
C ASN A 697 -30.63 6.05 28.52
N ASP A 698 -30.09 4.83 28.71
CA ASP A 698 -30.90 3.64 28.98
C ASP A 698 -30.38 2.89 30.23
N SER A 699 -30.96 3.17 31.39
CA SER A 699 -30.88 2.40 32.66
C SER A 699 -29.48 2.18 33.30
N PHE A 700 -29.50 1.96 34.62
CA PHE A 700 -28.38 2.16 35.57
C PHE A 700 -27.04 1.53 35.17
N LEU A 701 -26.01 2.39 35.08
CA LEU A 701 -24.66 2.05 34.64
C LEU A 701 -23.65 2.31 35.76
N TYR A 702 -22.99 1.26 36.25
CA TYR A 702 -22.01 1.35 37.33
C TYR A 702 -20.58 1.17 36.81
N ILE A 703 -19.74 2.16 37.11
CA ILE A 703 -18.30 2.12 36.82
C ILE A 703 -17.59 1.44 37.99
N LEU A 704 -16.88 0.33 37.75
CA LEU A 704 -16.01 -0.27 38.75
C LEU A 704 -14.55 -0.03 38.36
N GLU A 705 -13.77 0.55 39.26
CA GLU A 705 -12.34 0.76 39.03
C GLU A 705 -11.55 -0.55 39.18
N THR A 706 -12.05 -1.55 39.93
CA THR A 706 -11.47 -2.90 40.01
C THR A 706 -12.49 -4.04 40.19
N LEU A 707 -12.12 -5.27 39.80
CA LEU A 707 -12.91 -6.50 40.04
C LEU A 707 -13.10 -6.83 41.53
N GLN A 708 -12.29 -6.30 42.44
CA GLN A 708 -12.44 -6.49 43.89
C GLN A 708 -13.65 -5.72 44.46
N ASP A 709 -14.03 -4.59 43.86
CA ASP A 709 -15.22 -3.82 44.26
C ASP A 709 -16.53 -4.58 43.99
N MET A 710 -16.52 -5.50 43.03
CA MET A 710 -17.63 -6.40 42.75
C MET A 710 -17.93 -7.32 43.95
N LYS A 711 -16.90 -7.80 44.68
CA LYS A 711 -17.04 -8.67 45.87
C LYS A 711 -17.72 -7.95 47.03
N PHE A 712 -17.44 -6.66 47.21
CA PHE A 712 -17.92 -5.89 48.37
C PHE A 712 -19.40 -5.49 48.22
N LYS A 713 -19.85 -5.15 47.00
CA LYS A 713 -21.25 -4.72 46.75
C LYS A 713 -22.24 -5.88 46.58
N ILE A 714 -21.84 -6.99 45.93
CA ILE A 714 -22.75 -8.15 45.74
C ILE A 714 -23.08 -8.87 47.07
N SER A 715 -22.18 -8.82 48.06
CA SER A 715 -22.40 -9.45 49.37
C SER A 715 -23.57 -8.88 50.21
N ARG A 716 -24.12 -7.71 49.84
CA ARG A 716 -25.21 -7.04 50.58
C ARG A 716 -26.61 -7.37 50.06
N ASN A 717 -26.81 -7.72 48.79
CA ASN A 717 -28.14 -7.99 48.23
C ASN A 717 -28.41 -9.50 48.09
N ARG A 718 -29.17 -10.04 49.05
CA ARG A 718 -29.42 -11.48 49.22
C ARG A 718 -30.40 -12.12 48.22
N LYS A 719 -30.91 -11.43 47.19
CA LYS A 719 -31.90 -12.01 46.26
C LYS A 719 -31.89 -11.33 44.88
N SER A 720 -31.07 -11.81 43.95
CA SER A 720 -31.22 -11.46 42.52
C SER A 720 -30.82 -12.65 41.63
N PRO A 721 -31.67 -13.06 40.66
CA PRO A 721 -31.37 -14.17 39.76
C PRO A 721 -30.67 -13.68 38.48
N GLY A 722 -29.53 -14.27 38.14
CA GLY A 722 -28.89 -14.19 36.81
C GLY A 722 -27.74 -13.19 36.68
N SER A 723 -26.51 -13.69 36.46
CA SER A 723 -25.34 -12.87 36.12
C SER A 723 -24.70 -13.35 34.82
N CYS A 724 -24.33 -12.44 33.92
CA CYS A 724 -23.73 -12.75 32.63
C CYS A 724 -22.33 -12.14 32.61
N ASP A 725 -21.28 -12.97 32.58
CA ASP A 725 -19.88 -12.52 32.66
C ASP A 725 -19.18 -12.67 31.30
N LEU A 726 -18.82 -11.54 30.68
CA LEU A 726 -18.31 -11.45 29.31
C LEU A 726 -16.94 -10.75 29.29
N ASN A 727 -15.93 -11.33 29.93
CA ASN A 727 -14.58 -10.75 29.92
C ASN A 727 -13.52 -11.57 29.18
N LYS A 728 -12.64 -10.87 28.45
CA LYS A 728 -11.56 -11.42 27.61
C LYS A 728 -10.19 -11.17 28.27
N GLU A 729 -9.46 -12.28 28.45
CA GLU A 729 -7.99 -12.45 28.57
C GLU A 729 -7.16 -11.56 29.52
N ARG A 730 -6.71 -12.16 30.64
CA ARG A 730 -5.29 -12.26 31.08
C ARG A 730 -5.12 -13.56 31.89
N SER A 731 -4.12 -14.38 31.55
CA SER A 731 -4.00 -15.79 31.96
C SER A 731 -3.69 -16.05 33.43
N ASP A 732 -3.28 -15.05 34.21
CA ASP A 732 -2.61 -15.29 35.50
C ASP A 732 -3.47 -15.06 36.74
N TYR A 733 -4.72 -14.60 36.58
CA TYR A 733 -5.69 -14.39 37.67
C TYR A 733 -6.70 -15.55 37.84
N LYS A 734 -6.36 -16.73 37.29
CA LYS A 734 -7.32 -17.79 36.89
C LYS A 734 -7.90 -18.70 38.00
N LYS A 735 -7.48 -18.63 39.28
CA LYS A 735 -7.94 -19.60 40.30
C LYS A 735 -8.78 -19.02 41.47
N ASP A 736 -8.59 -17.76 41.84
CA ASP A 736 -9.16 -17.26 43.12
C ASP A 736 -10.54 -16.59 43.00
N ASN A 737 -10.99 -16.22 41.80
CA ASN A 737 -12.22 -15.45 41.64
C ASN A 737 -13.48 -16.29 41.38
N LEU A 738 -13.36 -17.46 40.76
CA LEU A 738 -14.50 -18.33 40.44
C LEU A 738 -14.84 -19.35 41.55
N SER A 739 -13.94 -19.61 42.50
CA SER A 739 -14.23 -20.43 43.69
C SER A 739 -15.33 -19.84 44.58
N SER A 740 -15.63 -18.54 44.43
CA SER A 740 -16.70 -17.84 45.15
C SER A 740 -18.10 -18.02 44.53
N CYS A 741 -18.21 -18.50 43.29
CA CYS A 741 -19.50 -18.74 42.61
C CYS A 741 -20.24 -19.95 43.19
N SER A 742 -19.52 -20.89 43.80
CA SER A 742 -20.09 -22.01 44.58
C SER A 742 -21.01 -21.56 45.74
N LYS A 743 -20.94 -20.29 46.15
CA LYS A 743 -21.77 -19.72 47.23
C LYS A 743 -23.15 -19.23 46.79
N PHE A 744 -23.46 -19.21 45.48
CA PHE A 744 -24.72 -18.68 44.94
C PHE A 744 -25.38 -19.64 43.91
N PRO A 745 -25.95 -20.78 44.35
CA PRO A 745 -26.45 -21.83 43.46
C PRO A 745 -27.71 -21.45 42.64
N HIS A 746 -28.38 -20.33 42.97
CA HIS A 746 -29.61 -19.88 42.29
C HIS A 746 -29.37 -18.84 41.18
N VAL A 747 -28.11 -18.51 40.86
CA VAL A 747 -27.75 -17.52 39.84
C VAL A 747 -27.33 -18.25 38.56
N SER A 748 -28.07 -18.01 37.46
CA SER A 748 -27.67 -18.53 36.14
C SER A 748 -26.50 -17.72 35.59
N ILE A 749 -25.37 -18.38 35.33
CA ILE A 749 -24.13 -17.76 34.83
C ILE A 749 -23.90 -18.11 33.37
N ILE A 750 -23.82 -17.10 32.49
CA ILE A 750 -23.45 -17.29 31.08
C ILE A 750 -22.04 -16.73 30.86
N ILE A 751 -21.14 -17.54 30.30
CA ILE A 751 -19.74 -17.19 30.05
C ILE A 751 -19.41 -17.30 28.57
N ARG A 752 -18.67 -16.33 28.05
CA ARG A 752 -18.09 -16.39 26.70
C ARG A 752 -16.61 -16.76 26.76
N LEU A 753 -16.18 -17.69 25.93
CA LEU A 753 -14.77 -18.11 25.80
C LEU A 753 -14.30 -17.97 24.35
N PRO A 754 -13.01 -17.70 24.09
CA PRO A 754 -12.48 -17.61 22.73
C PRO A 754 -12.54 -18.95 21.98
N ASP A 755 -12.29 -20.07 22.67
CA ASP A 755 -12.33 -21.42 22.13
C ASP A 755 -12.83 -22.45 23.16
N LEU A 756 -12.86 -23.73 22.77
CA LEU A 756 -13.32 -24.82 23.64
C LEU A 756 -12.24 -25.37 24.60
N SER A 757 -11.04 -24.76 24.65
CA SER A 757 -9.85 -25.37 25.27
C SER A 757 -9.87 -25.48 26.80
N ASN A 758 -10.89 -24.91 27.49
CA ASN A 758 -10.97 -24.91 28.97
C ASN A 758 -12.41 -25.03 29.50
N VAL A 759 -13.35 -25.56 28.71
CA VAL A 759 -14.79 -25.57 29.05
C VAL A 759 -15.09 -26.33 30.35
N GLU A 760 -14.40 -27.44 30.61
CA GLU A 760 -14.60 -28.27 31.81
C GLU A 760 -14.29 -27.49 33.10
N ILE A 761 -13.23 -26.67 33.10
CA ILE A 761 -12.82 -25.87 34.25
C ILE A 761 -13.92 -24.87 34.63
N TYR A 762 -14.51 -24.18 33.65
CA TYR A 762 -15.55 -23.18 33.92
C TYR A 762 -16.91 -23.81 34.26
N ARG A 763 -17.17 -25.03 33.78
CA ARG A 763 -18.33 -25.83 34.19
C ARG A 763 -18.21 -26.25 35.67
N ASP A 764 -17.05 -26.76 36.08
CA ASP A 764 -16.80 -27.17 37.47
C ASP A 764 -16.88 -25.99 38.45
N LEU A 765 -16.66 -24.77 37.94
CA LEU A 765 -16.78 -23.53 38.69
C LEU A 765 -18.20 -22.93 38.73
N GLY A 766 -19.19 -23.60 38.13
CA GLY A 766 -20.61 -23.25 38.25
C GLY A 766 -21.22 -22.45 37.08
N ALA A 767 -20.57 -22.40 35.91
CA ALA A 767 -21.15 -21.76 34.72
C ALA A 767 -22.40 -22.53 34.21
N SER A 768 -23.53 -21.83 34.07
CA SER A 768 -24.79 -22.41 33.58
C SER A 768 -24.83 -22.56 32.06
N LYS A 769 -24.17 -21.66 31.32
CA LYS A 769 -24.06 -21.74 29.85
C LYS A 769 -22.73 -21.17 29.37
N ILE A 770 -22.06 -21.89 28.48
CA ILE A 770 -20.76 -21.47 27.91
C ILE A 770 -20.91 -21.29 26.40
N ILE A 771 -20.46 -20.14 25.90
CA ILE A 771 -20.56 -19.74 24.48
C ILE A 771 -19.15 -19.48 23.90
N PRO A 772 -18.60 -20.37 23.05
CA PRO A 772 -17.35 -20.20 22.34
C PRO A 772 -17.53 -19.23 21.17
N GLU A 773 -16.75 -18.16 21.19
CA GLU A 773 -16.79 -17.08 20.20
C GLU A 773 -16.47 -17.58 18.79
N THR A 774 -15.37 -18.31 18.64
CA THR A 774 -14.89 -18.78 17.33
C THR A 774 -15.84 -19.80 16.71
N SER A 775 -16.39 -20.72 17.51
CA SER A 775 -17.29 -21.76 17.00
C SER A 775 -18.68 -21.23 16.64
N GLU A 776 -19.26 -20.31 17.41
CA GLU A 776 -20.55 -19.69 17.04
C GLU A 776 -20.43 -18.79 15.82
N MET A 777 -19.35 -18.02 15.69
CA MET A 777 -19.09 -17.22 14.49
C MET A 777 -18.96 -18.13 13.25
N GLY A 778 -18.21 -19.23 13.37
CA GLY A 778 -18.09 -20.23 12.32
C GLY A 778 -19.42 -20.88 11.94
N LEU A 779 -20.28 -21.20 12.91
CA LEU A 779 -21.62 -21.73 12.66
C LEU A 779 -22.53 -20.72 11.95
N GLN A 780 -22.44 -19.44 12.27
CA GLN A 780 -23.22 -18.40 11.58
C GLN A 780 -22.78 -18.24 10.12
N LEU A 781 -21.47 -18.17 9.86
CA LEU A 781 -20.91 -18.10 8.50
C LEU A 781 -21.23 -19.36 7.69
N GLY A 782 -21.03 -20.54 8.27
CA GLY A 782 -21.38 -21.81 7.64
C GLY A 782 -22.88 -21.90 7.35
N GLY A 783 -23.72 -21.42 8.27
CA GLY A 783 -25.16 -21.34 8.03
C GLY A 783 -25.55 -20.43 6.89
N ALA A 784 -24.96 -19.22 6.82
CA ALA A 784 -25.19 -18.30 5.71
C ALA A 784 -24.75 -18.91 4.37
N ALA A 785 -23.61 -19.60 4.34
CA ALA A 785 -23.15 -20.32 3.15
C ALA A 785 -24.10 -21.45 2.73
N LEU A 786 -24.63 -22.23 3.68
CA LEU A 786 -25.61 -23.30 3.42
C LEU A 786 -26.95 -22.75 2.93
N SER A 787 -27.42 -21.63 3.49
CA SER A 787 -28.62 -20.93 3.02
C SER A 787 -28.44 -20.42 1.59
N LEU A 788 -27.30 -19.80 1.27
CA LEU A 788 -26.96 -19.37 -0.09
C LEU A 788 -26.79 -20.54 -1.07
N SER A 789 -26.50 -21.74 -0.56
CA SER A 789 -26.39 -22.97 -1.34
C SER A 789 -27.72 -23.71 -1.52
N GLY A 790 -28.85 -23.10 -1.11
CA GLY A 790 -30.20 -23.63 -1.35
C GLY A 790 -30.72 -24.61 -0.29
N ILE A 791 -30.04 -24.76 0.85
CA ILE A 791 -30.58 -25.54 1.97
C ILE A 791 -31.66 -24.71 2.68
N SER A 792 -32.79 -25.35 3.00
CA SER A 792 -33.89 -24.67 3.71
C SER A 792 -33.43 -24.14 5.07
N GLU A 793 -34.01 -23.03 5.51
CA GLU A 793 -33.71 -22.45 6.84
C GLU A 793 -33.93 -23.46 7.98
N SER A 794 -34.95 -24.31 7.86
CA SER A 794 -35.19 -25.41 8.80
C SER A 794 -34.07 -26.46 8.81
N GLY A 795 -33.49 -26.75 7.64
CA GLY A 795 -32.35 -27.65 7.49
C GLY A 795 -31.07 -27.06 8.08
N VAL A 796 -30.81 -25.78 7.81
CA VAL A 796 -29.67 -25.03 8.37
C VAL A 796 -29.79 -24.92 9.89
N ALA A 797 -30.97 -24.62 10.42
CA ALA A 797 -31.21 -24.57 11.87
C ALA A 797 -31.01 -25.94 12.53
N SER A 798 -31.49 -27.01 11.91
CA SER A 798 -31.30 -28.38 12.39
C SER A 798 -29.82 -28.81 12.39
N LEU A 799 -29.05 -28.41 11.37
CA LEU A 799 -27.60 -28.66 11.29
C LEU A 799 -26.82 -27.87 12.35
N LYS A 800 -27.10 -26.57 12.50
CA LYS A 800 -26.52 -25.74 13.57
C LYS A 800 -26.80 -26.35 14.95
N ASN A 801 -28.04 -26.77 15.19
CA ASN A 801 -28.43 -27.38 16.47
C ASN A 801 -27.80 -28.76 16.69
N ARG A 802 -27.58 -29.57 15.66
CA ARG A 802 -26.82 -30.84 15.77
C ARG A 802 -25.35 -30.60 16.10
N PHE A 803 -24.70 -29.65 15.42
CA PHE A 803 -23.32 -29.26 15.72
C PHE A 803 -23.20 -28.71 17.14
N ARG A 804 -24.21 -27.95 17.58
CA ARG A 804 -24.27 -27.51 18.97
C ARG A 804 -24.38 -28.72 19.92
N LYS A 805 -25.38 -29.58 19.76
CA LYS A 805 -25.55 -30.74 20.65
C LYS A 805 -24.33 -31.68 20.70
N GLY A 806 -23.59 -31.83 19.60
CA GLY A 806 -22.37 -32.66 19.54
C GLY A 806 -21.14 -32.05 20.23
N ASN A 807 -20.96 -30.73 20.16
CA ASN A 807 -19.79 -30.03 20.69
C ASN A 807 -20.04 -29.32 22.05
N TYR A 808 -21.30 -29.16 22.46
CA TYR A 808 -21.73 -28.63 23.76
C TYR A 808 -22.42 -29.73 24.59
N SER A 809 -21.77 -30.87 24.78
CA SER A 809 -22.35 -31.99 25.53
C SER A 809 -22.77 -31.54 26.94
N MET A 810 -24.03 -31.80 27.28
CA MET A 810 -24.72 -31.62 28.58
C MET A 810 -25.33 -30.24 28.89
N ILE A 811 -26.58 -30.07 28.45
CA ILE A 811 -27.59 -29.20 29.05
C ILE A 811 -28.33 -30.06 30.09
N LYS A 812 -28.29 -29.69 31.37
CA LYS A 812 -29.30 -30.16 32.34
C LYS A 812 -30.44 -29.15 32.29
N ASP A 813 -31.62 -29.60 31.86
CA ASP A 813 -32.84 -28.80 31.91
C ASP A 813 -33.24 -28.58 33.39
N ILE A 814 -33.24 -27.33 33.87
CA ILE A 814 -33.79 -26.95 35.18
C ILE A 814 -35.30 -26.76 35.03
N SER A 815 -36.00 -27.78 34.53
CA SER A 815 -37.46 -27.74 34.39
C SER A 815 -38.16 -29.04 34.83
N SER A 816 -37.51 -29.88 35.64
CA SER A 816 -38.13 -31.12 36.15
C SER A 816 -38.37 -31.19 37.66
N ASP A 817 -38.04 -30.15 38.44
CA ASP A 817 -38.19 -30.18 39.91
C ASP A 817 -39.20 -29.14 40.44
N MET A 818 -40.20 -28.76 39.64
CA MET A 818 -41.37 -28.01 40.13
C MET A 818 -42.67 -28.68 39.69
N ASP A 819 -42.89 -29.89 40.21
CA ASP A 819 -44.23 -30.44 40.45
C ASP A 819 -44.21 -31.03 41.88
N GLU A 820 -44.49 -30.17 42.86
CA GLU A 820 -45.23 -30.49 44.11
C GLU A 820 -46.07 -29.27 44.52
#